data_AF-A0A0L7LAB3-F1
#
_entry.id   AF-A0A0L7LAB3-F1
#
_cell.length_a   1.000
_cell.length_b   1.000
_cell.length_c   1.000
_cell.angle_alpha   90.00
_cell.angle_beta   90.00
_cell.angle_gamma   90.00
#
_symmetry.space_group_name_H-M   'P 1'
#
loop_
_entity.id
_entity.type
_entity.pdbx_description
1 polymer ?
#
loop_
_entity_poly.entity_id
_entity_poly.type
_entity_poly.pdbx_seq_one_letter_code
_entity_poly.pdbx_strand_id
1 'polypeptide(L)'
;MSIEATNDVGLKMEQKKESEDDKDPVDYDKLLSSAGEFGRYQLLLFFSTFPFYMFGVFTYLSQIFMTEVSANHWCWIPELENLTEVERINLSIPADVNSRYGYSQCQAYVANWTEILSTGQKPDETWETAPCQNGWEFDKSEIPYPTISSELGWVCDKNSYQASAQAIFFLGSFVGGFIIGWVADRFGRLPALVASNLLGCVGGLLSTFARNFIQFSICRFIMGMAYDNCMMMAYLIVLEYVAPKYRSLLSNMAFSIFFSIFITSLPWIALACGHWKTISLITSLPLALAIFAPLFIPESPRWLLSKGRVDEAIEKIRIIGRINRKEVPIKLIEQFKETLSKEQKEETKSFMEIFKRPMLRKTLILVSLEFMCCTIVFDALVRSIGQLNFDFFLSFSVISFTEFPSMFLIAFILDWLGRRWLTVIVMTVSCVFSILTVFMNSGILSVTCAVIARFAVNMSYSATMQWAAELLPTSVRGSGVSIVHICGYIATILSSYIVYLKNYADWLPLVIVGALAGLGGVIAIFLPETANKDMPHTFDDAEELSRNQKFWDIPCLGKKEEELDEQATQDVGFKLEPKKENKQDRDQVDYDELLSSAGEFGRYQLLLFFSTFPFYMFGVFVYFSQLFMTEVSANHWCWIPELENLTEVERINLAIPADVKSIYGYSQCQAYVANWTDILSTGQKPDETWETAPCQNGWEFDKSEIPYPTISSELGWVCDKNSYQATAQAIFFIGSIVGGFIIGWVADRYGRLPAAVASNLLGCVGGLLSTFARNFIQFSICRFIMGMAYDNCMLMAYLIVLEYVAPKYRSLLSNMAFSIFYSVFVTSLPWIALACGHWKTISLVTSLPLALAIFAPLFIPESPRWLLSKGRVDEAIEKIRVIGRINRKEVPKKLIEQFKETLSKEQKAETKSCLEIFKRPVLRRTLILVCLEFMCCTIVFDGLVRSIGQLDFDFFLSFSVISFTEFPSMFLIAFILDWLGRRWLTVIVMTVSCVFSIMTVFMNSGIESVVCAVIARFAVNMSYSATMQWAAELLPTSVRGSGASIVHICGYLATVLSPYIVYLKIYAHWLPLVIVGVIAGFGGVIALFLPETAKKEMPHTFDDAEELSRNQKFWDIPCLGKKEEDLDGQVNQSFEM
;
A
#
# COMPACT_ATOMS: atom_id res chain seq x y z
N MET A 1 -54.02 63.13 -3.77
CA MET A 1 -53.11 62.74 -4.86
C MET A 1 -51.67 62.44 -4.39
N SER A 2 -51.35 62.44 -3.09
CA SER A 2 -49.99 62.17 -2.59
C SER A 2 -49.90 60.96 -1.65
N ILE A 3 -50.92 60.08 -1.63
CA ILE A 3 -50.95 58.89 -0.77
C ILE A 3 -51.02 57.58 -1.59
N GLU A 4 -51.38 57.63 -2.87
CA GLU A 4 -51.39 56.44 -3.74
C GLU A 4 -50.03 56.11 -4.37
N ALA A 5 -49.04 57.00 -4.28
CA ALA A 5 -47.71 56.76 -4.87
C ALA A 5 -46.74 56.00 -3.95
N THR A 6 -47.00 55.96 -2.63
CA THR A 6 -46.11 55.30 -1.65
C THR A 6 -46.51 53.87 -1.33
N ASN A 7 -47.81 53.53 -1.39
CA ASN A 7 -48.25 52.14 -1.21
C ASN A 7 -47.93 51.26 -2.42
N ASP A 8 -47.90 51.82 -3.63
CA ASP A 8 -47.55 51.07 -4.84
C ASP A 8 -46.03 50.83 -4.93
N VAL A 9 -45.21 51.65 -4.27
CA VAL A 9 -43.76 51.43 -4.11
C VAL A 9 -43.47 50.49 -2.95
N GLY A 10 -44.24 50.53 -1.85
CA GLY A 10 -44.14 49.60 -0.73
C GLY A 10 -44.52 48.17 -1.10
N LEU A 11 -45.65 47.96 -1.80
CA LEU A 11 -46.03 46.65 -2.33
C LEU A 11 -45.08 46.17 -3.44
N LYS A 12 -44.54 47.07 -4.26
CA LYS A 12 -43.46 46.72 -5.19
C LYS A 12 -42.13 46.46 -4.49
N MET A 13 -41.84 47.04 -3.32
CA MET A 13 -40.63 46.76 -2.55
C MET A 13 -40.75 45.54 -1.66
N GLU A 14 -41.94 45.18 -1.18
CA GLU A 14 -42.20 43.90 -0.49
C GLU A 14 -42.33 42.75 -1.49
N GLN A 15 -42.98 42.93 -2.65
CA GLN A 15 -42.90 41.93 -3.74
C GLN A 15 -41.50 41.84 -4.35
N LYS A 16 -40.71 42.91 -4.27
CA LYS A 16 -39.30 42.91 -4.70
C LYS A 16 -38.36 42.37 -3.62
N LYS A 17 -38.67 42.50 -2.33
CA LYS A 17 -37.96 41.84 -1.22
C LYS A 17 -38.28 40.34 -1.13
N GLU A 18 -39.54 39.94 -1.32
CA GLU A 18 -39.91 38.53 -1.45
C GLU A 18 -39.37 37.89 -2.74
N SER A 19 -39.00 38.69 -3.75
CA SER A 19 -38.27 38.20 -4.94
C SER A 19 -36.75 38.50 -4.93
N GLU A 20 -36.22 39.11 -3.87
CA GLU A 20 -34.79 39.34 -3.67
C GLU A 20 -34.21 38.42 -2.57
N ASP A 21 -35.00 37.95 -1.61
CA ASP A 21 -34.62 36.84 -0.69
C ASP A 21 -34.64 35.46 -1.38
N ASP A 22 -35.24 35.36 -2.56
CA ASP A 22 -35.36 34.12 -3.36
C ASP A 22 -34.13 33.87 -4.27
N LYS A 23 -33.01 34.55 -3.97
CA LYS A 23 -31.75 34.47 -4.73
C LYS A 23 -30.61 33.80 -3.97
N ASP A 24 -30.85 33.32 -2.76
CA ASP A 24 -29.87 32.48 -2.08
C ASP A 24 -29.96 31.05 -2.65
N PRO A 25 -28.83 30.47 -3.11
CA PRO A 25 -28.83 29.09 -3.58
C PRO A 25 -29.35 28.16 -2.46
N VAL A 26 -30.37 27.36 -2.80
CA VAL A 26 -30.91 26.35 -1.90
C VAL A 26 -29.94 25.17 -1.89
N ASP A 27 -29.25 24.97 -0.77
CA ASP A 27 -28.31 23.87 -0.54
C ASP A 27 -29.01 22.65 0.12
N TYR A 28 -28.40 21.47 0.02
CA TYR A 28 -28.89 20.21 0.57
C TYR A 28 -29.21 20.32 2.07
N ASP A 29 -28.39 21.04 2.83
CA ASP A 29 -28.59 21.19 4.27
C ASP A 29 -29.85 22.01 4.62
N LYS A 30 -30.26 22.97 3.76
CA LYS A 30 -31.56 23.68 3.87
C LYS A 30 -32.74 22.78 3.49
N LEU A 31 -32.57 21.89 2.51
CA LEU A 31 -33.59 20.91 2.14
C LEU A 31 -33.81 19.88 3.26
N LEU A 32 -32.73 19.40 3.87
CA LEU A 32 -32.78 18.45 4.99
C LEU A 32 -33.40 19.08 6.26
N SER A 33 -33.09 20.34 6.58
CA SER A 33 -33.69 21.03 7.74
C SER A 33 -35.21 21.20 7.59
N SER A 34 -35.70 21.40 6.36
CA SER A 34 -37.14 21.45 6.06
C SER A 34 -37.84 20.10 6.30
N ALA A 35 -37.16 18.98 6.05
CA ALA A 35 -37.63 17.62 6.38
C ALA A 35 -37.49 17.27 7.88
N GLY A 36 -36.79 18.11 8.66
CA GLY A 36 -36.61 18.00 10.11
C GLY A 36 -35.14 17.83 10.51
N GLU A 37 -34.62 18.80 11.28
CA GLU A 37 -33.21 18.88 11.70
C GLU A 37 -32.73 17.69 12.57
N PHE A 38 -33.56 17.27 13.53
CA PHE A 38 -33.33 16.11 14.40
C PHE A 38 -34.68 15.52 14.84
N GLY A 39 -35.30 14.75 13.95
CA GLY A 39 -36.61 14.14 14.15
C GLY A 39 -36.55 12.68 14.58
N ARG A 40 -37.73 12.02 14.59
CA ARG A 40 -37.88 10.62 14.99
C ARG A 40 -37.08 9.67 14.11
N TYR A 41 -36.95 10.00 12.83
CA TYR A 41 -36.18 9.19 11.89
C TYR A 41 -34.69 9.18 12.22
N GLN A 42 -34.10 10.35 12.48
CA GLN A 42 -32.68 10.46 12.84
C GLN A 42 -32.36 9.73 14.15
N LEU A 43 -33.28 9.76 15.12
CA LEU A 43 -33.14 9.02 16.37
C LEU A 43 -33.19 7.50 16.15
N LEU A 44 -34.12 7.02 15.31
CA LEU A 44 -34.20 5.62 14.92
C LEU A 44 -32.94 5.15 14.19
N LEU A 45 -32.41 5.97 13.28
CA LEU A 45 -31.19 5.70 12.53
C LEU A 45 -29.97 5.63 13.47
N PHE A 46 -29.86 6.55 14.42
CA PHE A 46 -28.80 6.56 15.43
C PHE A 46 -28.75 5.24 16.22
N PHE A 47 -29.88 4.79 16.78
CA PHE A 47 -29.94 3.51 17.49
C PHE A 47 -29.72 2.30 16.58
N SER A 48 -30.09 2.41 15.30
CA SER A 48 -29.84 1.35 14.30
C SER A 48 -28.35 1.13 14.02
N THR A 49 -27.46 2.08 14.40
CA THR A 49 -26.00 1.91 14.25
C THR A 49 -25.31 1.15 15.38
N PHE A 50 -25.98 0.97 16.53
CA PHE A 50 -25.47 0.27 17.71
C PHE A 50 -24.76 -1.08 17.42
N PRO A 51 -25.32 -2.02 16.64
CA PRO A 51 -24.65 -3.30 16.36
C PRO A 51 -23.34 -3.15 15.59
N PHE A 52 -23.16 -2.11 14.77
CA PHE A 52 -21.93 -1.95 13.98
C PHE A 52 -20.75 -1.45 14.83
N TYR A 53 -21.02 -0.71 15.90
CA TYR A 53 -20.00 -0.39 16.91
C TYR A 53 -19.60 -1.63 17.71
N MET A 54 -20.55 -2.52 18.03
CA MET A 54 -20.24 -3.83 18.62
C MET A 54 -19.28 -4.62 17.72
N PHE A 55 -19.59 -4.69 16.42
CA PHE A 55 -18.79 -5.43 15.44
C PHE A 55 -17.36 -4.86 15.32
N GLY A 56 -17.20 -3.54 15.35
CA GLY A 56 -15.88 -2.89 15.34
C GLY A 56 -15.03 -3.25 16.57
N VAL A 57 -15.62 -3.22 17.76
CA VAL A 57 -14.93 -3.63 18.99
C VAL A 57 -14.58 -5.13 18.97
N PHE A 58 -15.54 -5.95 18.55
CA PHE A 58 -15.40 -7.41 18.55
C PHE A 58 -14.40 -7.90 17.51
N THR A 59 -14.25 -7.24 16.38
CA THR A 59 -13.22 -7.60 15.39
C THR A 59 -11.83 -7.26 15.87
N TYR A 60 -11.64 -6.09 16.49
CA TYR A 60 -10.31 -5.63 16.86
C TYR A 60 -9.83 -6.14 18.23
N LEU A 61 -10.55 -5.81 19.29
CA LEU A 61 -10.02 -6.00 20.65
C LEU A 61 -10.17 -7.44 21.15
N SER A 62 -11.03 -8.25 20.52
CA SER A 62 -11.15 -9.67 20.88
C SER A 62 -9.85 -10.44 20.63
N GLN A 63 -9.03 -9.98 19.70
CA GLN A 63 -7.76 -10.62 19.38
C GLN A 63 -6.79 -10.58 20.57
N ILE A 64 -6.79 -9.51 21.37
CA ILE A 64 -5.95 -9.41 22.57
C ILE A 64 -6.22 -10.60 23.50
N PHE A 65 -7.49 -10.88 23.80
CA PHE A 65 -7.89 -12.01 24.65
C PHE A 65 -7.65 -13.38 24.00
N MET A 66 -7.55 -13.45 22.66
CA MET A 66 -7.21 -14.68 21.96
C MET A 66 -5.71 -14.96 21.95
N THR A 67 -4.85 -13.94 21.99
CA THR A 67 -3.39 -14.06 21.79
C THR A 67 -2.56 -13.77 23.05
N GLU A 68 -3.11 -13.12 24.06
CA GLU A 68 -2.36 -12.88 25.31
C GLU A 68 -2.08 -14.22 26.01
N VAL A 69 -0.95 -14.29 26.72
CA VAL A 69 -0.52 -15.46 27.49
C VAL A 69 0.04 -14.98 28.81
N SER A 70 -0.09 -15.79 29.87
CA SER A 70 0.51 -15.47 31.16
C SER A 70 2.03 -15.41 31.04
N ALA A 71 2.64 -14.48 31.80
CA ALA A 71 4.09 -14.35 31.81
C ALA A 71 4.76 -15.59 32.42
N ASN A 72 4.10 -16.27 33.36
CA ASN A 72 4.57 -17.48 34.03
C ASN A 72 4.26 -18.74 33.21
N HIS A 73 5.32 -19.38 32.71
CA HIS A 73 5.25 -20.61 31.95
C HIS A 73 6.50 -21.46 32.18
N TRP A 74 6.38 -22.77 31.94
CA TRP A 74 7.48 -23.72 32.07
C TRP A 74 7.36 -24.91 31.11
N CYS A 75 8.43 -25.69 30.97
CA CYS A 75 8.44 -26.89 30.13
C CYS A 75 7.44 -27.95 30.65
N TRP A 76 6.64 -28.51 29.74
CA TRP A 76 5.80 -29.66 30.04
C TRP A 76 6.61 -30.96 29.95
N ILE A 77 6.55 -31.80 30.98
CA ILE A 77 7.23 -33.10 31.05
C ILE A 77 6.19 -34.19 31.40
N PRO A 78 5.87 -35.09 30.46
CA PRO A 78 4.78 -36.05 30.63
C PRO A 78 5.05 -37.07 31.75
N GLU A 79 6.32 -37.42 32.00
CA GLU A 79 6.71 -38.40 33.03
C GLU A 79 6.47 -37.89 34.46
N LEU A 80 6.32 -36.58 34.66
CA LEU A 80 6.14 -35.93 35.95
C LEU A 80 4.68 -35.52 36.24
N GLU A 81 3.73 -35.85 35.36
CA GLU A 81 2.33 -35.38 35.42
C GLU A 81 1.61 -35.73 36.73
N ASN A 82 2.01 -36.83 37.40
CA ASN A 82 1.41 -37.28 38.66
C ASN A 82 1.85 -36.50 39.91
N LEU A 83 2.83 -35.59 39.81
CA LEU A 83 3.33 -34.77 40.92
C LEU A 83 2.60 -33.42 41.04
N THR A 84 2.72 -32.76 42.20
CA THR A 84 2.16 -31.40 42.36
C THR A 84 2.93 -30.38 41.53
N GLU A 85 2.28 -29.29 41.10
CA GLU A 85 2.89 -28.24 40.26
C GLU A 85 4.22 -27.72 40.81
N VAL A 86 4.27 -27.43 42.12
CA VAL A 86 5.48 -26.95 42.80
C VAL A 86 6.59 -27.99 42.81
N GLU A 87 6.25 -29.28 43.01
CA GLU A 87 7.22 -30.37 42.95
C GLU A 87 7.76 -30.56 41.53
N ARG A 88 6.90 -30.46 40.50
CA ARG A 88 7.32 -30.55 39.09
C ARG A 88 8.30 -29.45 38.72
N ILE A 89 7.99 -28.20 39.07
CA ILE A 89 8.85 -27.04 38.80
C ILE A 89 10.20 -27.20 39.50
N ASN A 90 10.20 -27.47 40.81
CA ASN A 90 11.44 -27.58 41.59
C ASN A 90 12.34 -28.76 41.16
N LEU A 91 11.76 -29.84 40.64
CA LEU A 91 12.53 -31.01 40.22
C LEU A 91 13.11 -30.84 38.80
N SER A 92 12.37 -30.20 37.90
CA SER A 92 12.65 -30.25 36.46
C SER A 92 13.22 -28.99 35.83
N ILE A 93 13.07 -27.84 36.50
CA ILE A 93 13.43 -26.55 35.94
C ILE A 93 14.65 -25.99 36.66
N PRO A 94 15.67 -25.49 35.93
CA PRO A 94 16.82 -24.87 36.55
C PRO A 94 16.46 -23.55 37.21
N ALA A 95 17.08 -23.30 38.37
CA ALA A 95 17.00 -22.01 39.04
C ALA A 95 17.74 -20.96 38.20
N ASP A 96 17.12 -19.80 37.99
CA ASP A 96 17.73 -18.68 37.28
C ASP A 96 17.63 -17.43 38.16
N VAL A 97 18.79 -16.96 38.62
CA VAL A 97 18.91 -15.80 39.50
C VAL A 97 18.63 -14.48 38.75
N ASN A 98 18.77 -14.48 37.42
CA ASN A 98 18.48 -13.31 36.57
C ASN A 98 16.99 -13.25 36.18
N SER A 99 16.26 -14.36 36.32
CA SER A 99 14.82 -14.40 36.09
C SER A 99 14.06 -13.78 37.25
N ARG A 100 13.06 -12.95 36.94
CA ARG A 100 12.16 -12.30 37.93
C ARG A 100 11.41 -13.32 38.80
N TYR A 101 11.30 -14.56 38.33
CA TYR A 101 10.54 -15.63 38.98
C TYR A 101 11.43 -16.64 39.72
N GLY A 102 12.77 -16.49 39.65
CA GLY A 102 13.74 -17.36 40.33
C GLY A 102 14.01 -18.70 39.64
N TYR A 103 13.39 -18.96 38.49
CA TYR A 103 13.61 -20.15 37.66
C TYR A 103 13.62 -19.77 36.16
N SER A 104 14.27 -20.61 35.35
CA SER A 104 14.33 -20.43 33.89
C SER A 104 13.00 -20.81 33.26
N GLN A 105 12.42 -19.93 32.45
CA GLN A 105 11.12 -20.18 31.83
C GLN A 105 11.20 -21.04 30.57
N CYS A 106 12.35 -21.05 29.89
CA CYS A 106 12.51 -21.64 28.55
C CYS A 106 13.34 -22.94 28.51
N GLN A 107 13.90 -23.36 29.64
CA GLN A 107 14.81 -24.50 29.73
C GLN A 107 14.37 -25.48 30.82
N ALA A 108 14.65 -26.76 30.61
CA ALA A 108 14.51 -27.80 31.61
C ALA A 108 15.77 -28.66 31.67
N TYR A 109 15.97 -29.36 32.78
CA TYR A 109 17.04 -30.34 32.89
C TYR A 109 16.81 -31.54 31.97
N VAL A 110 17.87 -32.09 31.42
CA VAL A 110 17.84 -33.32 30.62
C VAL A 110 18.19 -34.49 31.53
N ALA A 111 17.19 -35.31 31.87
CA ALA A 111 17.43 -36.49 32.69
C ALA A 111 16.39 -37.59 32.45
N ASN A 112 16.73 -38.81 32.89
CA ASN A 112 15.79 -39.93 32.87
C ASN A 112 14.82 -39.82 34.06
N TRP A 113 13.66 -39.19 33.83
CA TRP A 113 12.66 -38.92 34.87
C TRP A 113 12.15 -40.18 35.57
N THR A 114 12.06 -41.31 34.88
CA THR A 114 11.61 -42.59 35.48
C THR A 114 12.59 -43.11 36.53
N GLU A 115 13.89 -42.90 36.31
CA GLU A 115 14.96 -43.29 37.22
C GLU A 115 15.02 -42.34 38.42
N ILE A 116 14.92 -41.03 38.19
CA ILE A 116 14.93 -40.00 39.25
C ILE A 116 13.76 -40.16 40.22
N LEU A 117 12.57 -40.47 39.72
CA LEU A 117 11.40 -40.75 40.57
C LEU A 117 11.61 -41.98 41.46
N SER A 118 12.40 -42.96 41.00
CA SER A 118 12.69 -44.18 41.76
C SER A 118 13.83 -44.01 42.78
N THR A 119 14.81 -43.16 42.48
CA THR A 119 15.99 -42.91 43.35
C THR A 119 15.77 -41.77 44.33
N GLY A 120 14.79 -40.88 44.08
CA GLY A 120 14.53 -39.70 44.92
C GLY A 120 15.65 -38.67 44.86
N GLN A 121 16.44 -38.68 43.78
CA GLN A 121 17.59 -37.80 43.61
C GLN A 121 17.14 -36.36 43.35
N LYS A 122 17.74 -35.40 44.07
CA LYS A 122 17.46 -33.98 43.89
C LYS A 122 18.28 -33.41 42.72
N PRO A 123 17.76 -32.38 42.02
CA PRO A 123 18.49 -31.72 40.94
C PRO A 123 19.79 -31.09 41.47
N ASP A 124 20.85 -31.25 40.70
CA ASP A 124 22.18 -30.69 40.95
C ASP A 124 22.49 -29.65 39.86
N GLU A 125 23.23 -28.59 40.19
CA GLU A 125 23.53 -27.47 39.26
C GLU A 125 24.41 -27.91 38.06
N THR A 126 24.96 -29.12 38.13
CA THR A 126 25.80 -29.74 37.09
C THR A 126 25.00 -30.45 35.99
N TRP A 127 23.69 -30.58 36.15
CA TRP A 127 22.84 -31.27 35.18
C TRP A 127 22.75 -30.49 33.87
N GLU A 128 22.80 -31.21 32.75
CA GLU A 128 22.65 -30.60 31.42
C GLU A 128 21.24 -30.02 31.26
N THR A 129 21.15 -28.84 30.62
CA THR A 129 19.89 -28.16 30.34
C THR A 129 19.63 -28.15 28.83
N ALA A 130 18.36 -28.28 28.44
CA ALA A 130 17.93 -28.19 27.05
C ALA A 130 16.64 -27.33 26.94
N PRO A 131 16.36 -26.76 25.76
CA PRO A 131 15.08 -26.13 25.48
C PRO A 131 13.93 -27.15 25.59
N CYS A 132 12.74 -26.67 25.97
CA CYS A 132 11.57 -27.53 26.17
C CYS A 132 11.21 -28.33 24.90
N GLN A 133 11.26 -29.67 24.97
CA GLN A 133 10.98 -30.54 23.83
C GLN A 133 9.52 -30.99 23.72
N ASN A 134 8.87 -31.21 24.87
CA ASN A 134 7.55 -31.85 24.91
C ASN A 134 6.37 -30.86 24.94
N GLY A 135 6.62 -29.55 25.10
CA GLY A 135 5.59 -28.51 25.12
C GLY A 135 5.70 -27.60 26.35
N TRP A 136 4.61 -26.90 26.66
CA TRP A 136 4.58 -25.84 27.69
C TRP A 136 3.38 -26.01 28.62
N GLU A 137 3.59 -25.77 29.91
CA GLU A 137 2.54 -25.51 30.89
C GLU A 137 2.54 -24.03 31.26
N PHE A 138 1.34 -23.49 31.53
CA PHE A 138 1.12 -22.08 31.79
C PHE A 138 0.40 -21.91 33.12
N ASP A 139 0.78 -20.89 33.87
CA ASP A 139 0.04 -20.47 35.05
C ASP A 139 -1.34 -19.94 34.64
N LYS A 140 -2.40 -20.51 35.24
CA LYS A 140 -3.80 -20.18 34.99
C LYS A 140 -4.35 -19.14 35.96
N SER A 141 -3.51 -18.56 36.81
CA SER A 141 -3.89 -17.51 37.76
C SER A 141 -4.29 -16.19 37.09
N GLU A 142 -3.56 -15.77 36.05
CA GLU A 142 -3.82 -14.53 35.30
C GLU A 142 -4.84 -14.72 34.16
N ILE A 143 -4.68 -15.78 33.36
CA ILE A 143 -5.58 -16.11 32.26
C ILE A 143 -6.10 -17.54 32.48
N PRO A 144 -7.37 -17.73 32.90
CA PRO A 144 -7.87 -19.03 33.37
C PRO A 144 -8.29 -19.98 32.24
N TYR A 145 -8.07 -19.62 30.98
CA TYR A 145 -8.48 -20.40 29.81
C TYR A 145 -7.35 -20.51 28.77
N PRO A 146 -7.35 -21.56 27.93
CA PRO A 146 -6.37 -21.68 26.87
C PRO A 146 -6.60 -20.60 25.80
N THR A 147 -5.52 -19.90 25.46
CA THR A 147 -5.41 -18.97 24.33
C THR A 147 -4.73 -19.64 23.15
N ILE A 148 -4.77 -19.04 21.95
CA ILE A 148 -4.09 -19.66 20.80
C ILE A 148 -2.57 -19.71 21.03
N SER A 149 -2.04 -18.69 21.69
CA SER A 149 -0.64 -18.59 22.07
C SER A 149 -0.24 -19.67 23.07
N SER A 150 -1.11 -20.00 24.05
CA SER A 150 -0.84 -21.11 24.97
C SER A 150 -1.02 -22.48 24.31
N GLU A 151 -2.01 -22.65 23.41
CA GLU A 151 -2.27 -23.93 22.72
C GLU A 151 -1.17 -24.29 21.72
N LEU A 152 -0.59 -23.29 21.04
CA LEU A 152 0.46 -23.48 20.03
C LEU A 152 1.88 -23.18 20.54
N GLY A 153 2.04 -22.79 21.81
CA GLY A 153 3.33 -22.51 22.44
C GLY A 153 4.08 -21.31 21.84
N TRP A 154 3.43 -20.14 21.75
CA TRP A 154 4.04 -18.88 21.27
C TRP A 154 4.80 -18.16 22.38
N VAL A 155 5.79 -18.85 22.95
CA VAL A 155 6.70 -18.36 23.99
C VAL A 155 8.15 -18.65 23.61
N CYS A 156 9.11 -18.06 24.33
CA CYS A 156 10.54 -18.21 24.09
C CYS A 156 10.91 -17.92 22.63
N ASP A 157 11.40 -18.90 21.86
CA ASP A 157 11.79 -18.74 20.45
C ASP A 157 10.65 -18.23 19.53
N LYS A 158 9.38 -18.42 19.94
CA LYS A 158 8.18 -18.02 19.18
C LYS A 158 7.42 -16.85 19.80
N ASN A 159 8.05 -16.10 20.70
CA ASN A 159 7.43 -14.95 21.39
C ASN A 159 6.98 -13.81 20.43
N SER A 160 7.62 -13.67 19.25
CA SER A 160 7.33 -12.64 18.25
C SER A 160 6.02 -12.86 17.48
N TYR A 161 5.45 -14.07 17.55
CA TYR A 161 4.26 -14.45 16.78
C TYR A 161 3.01 -13.67 17.23
N GLN A 162 2.90 -13.34 18.52
CA GLN A 162 1.80 -12.53 19.03
C GLN A 162 1.80 -11.13 18.39
N ALA A 163 2.95 -10.45 18.42
CA ALA A 163 3.12 -9.13 17.82
C ALA A 163 2.91 -9.16 16.31
N SER A 164 3.41 -10.19 15.64
CA SER A 164 3.28 -10.36 14.19
C SER A 164 1.84 -10.61 13.75
N ALA A 165 1.06 -11.41 14.49
CA ALA A 165 -0.36 -11.62 14.20
C ALA A 165 -1.19 -10.33 14.35
N GLN A 166 -0.84 -9.46 15.30
CA GLN A 166 -1.49 -8.15 15.49
C GLN A 166 -1.09 -7.17 14.38
N ALA A 167 0.19 -7.11 14.01
CA ALA A 167 0.66 -6.30 12.90
C ALA A 167 -0.01 -6.68 11.57
N ILE A 168 -0.20 -7.99 11.32
CA ILE A 168 -0.89 -8.51 10.13
C ILE A 168 -2.39 -8.13 10.13
N PHE A 169 -3.04 -8.04 11.29
CA PHE A 169 -4.41 -7.54 11.39
C PHE A 169 -4.52 -6.08 10.92
N PHE A 170 -3.65 -5.18 11.41
CA PHE A 170 -3.66 -3.77 10.98
C PHE A 170 -3.21 -3.58 9.53
N LEU A 171 -2.32 -4.43 9.02
CA LEU A 171 -2.02 -4.48 7.59
C LEU A 171 -3.27 -4.84 6.78
N GLY A 172 -4.08 -5.77 7.28
CA GLY A 172 -5.42 -6.06 6.75
C GLY A 172 -6.30 -4.81 6.74
N SER A 173 -6.33 -4.04 7.82
CA SER A 173 -7.15 -2.81 7.95
C SER A 173 -6.75 -1.71 6.99
N PHE A 174 -5.45 -1.53 6.75
CA PHE A 174 -4.93 -0.64 5.71
C PHE A 174 -5.47 -1.04 4.33
N VAL A 175 -5.33 -2.32 3.95
CA VAL A 175 -5.82 -2.85 2.66
C VAL A 175 -7.35 -2.77 2.57
N GLY A 176 -8.03 -3.06 3.67
CA GLY A 176 -9.47 -2.95 3.84
C GLY A 176 -9.99 -1.54 3.60
N GLY A 177 -9.29 -0.52 4.13
CA GLY A 177 -9.62 0.89 3.91
C GLY A 177 -9.70 1.28 2.44
N PHE A 178 -8.75 0.80 1.61
CA PHE A 178 -8.80 1.04 0.17
C PHE A 178 -9.91 0.26 -0.53
N ILE A 179 -10.05 -1.03 -0.23
CA ILE A 179 -11.01 -1.90 -0.92
C ILE A 179 -12.44 -1.54 -0.53
N ILE A 180 -12.74 -1.47 0.76
CA ILE A 180 -14.07 -1.12 1.26
C ILE A 180 -14.37 0.36 1.01
N GLY A 181 -13.38 1.26 1.09
CA GLY A 181 -13.54 2.66 0.68
C GLY A 181 -13.92 2.79 -0.79
N TRP A 182 -13.24 2.07 -1.68
CA TRP A 182 -13.60 2.01 -3.11
C TRP A 182 -15.00 1.43 -3.33
N VAL A 183 -15.37 0.37 -2.61
CA VAL A 183 -16.74 -0.19 -2.64
C VAL A 183 -17.75 0.87 -2.19
N ALA A 184 -17.43 1.64 -1.15
CA ALA A 184 -18.29 2.67 -0.60
C ALA A 184 -18.53 3.82 -1.58
N ASP A 185 -17.50 4.22 -2.33
CA ASP A 185 -17.61 5.28 -3.33
C ASP A 185 -18.25 4.80 -4.63
N ARG A 186 -18.03 3.55 -5.04
CA ARG A 186 -18.54 2.96 -6.28
C ARG A 186 -19.99 2.50 -6.16
N PHE A 187 -20.30 1.75 -5.09
CA PHE A 187 -21.58 1.06 -4.91
C PHE A 187 -22.47 1.68 -3.85
N GLY A 188 -21.92 2.51 -2.96
CA GLY A 188 -22.66 3.20 -1.90
C GLY A 188 -22.19 2.79 -0.50
N ARG A 189 -22.50 3.62 0.50
CA ARG A 189 -22.06 3.44 1.88
C ARG A 189 -22.68 2.19 2.51
N LEU A 190 -23.92 1.86 2.16
CA LEU A 190 -24.64 0.71 2.71
C LEU A 190 -24.09 -0.64 2.19
N PRO A 191 -23.87 -0.87 0.87
CA PRO A 191 -23.20 -2.08 0.39
C PRO A 191 -21.81 -2.29 0.98
N ALA A 192 -21.04 -1.21 1.19
CA ALA A 192 -19.72 -1.27 1.83
C ALA A 192 -19.79 -1.68 3.31
N LEU A 193 -20.80 -1.18 4.04
CA LEU A 193 -21.09 -1.60 5.41
C LEU A 193 -21.40 -3.11 5.46
N VAL A 194 -22.25 -3.62 4.56
CA VAL A 194 -22.57 -5.06 4.52
C VAL A 194 -21.34 -5.90 4.14
N ALA A 195 -20.60 -5.47 3.12
CA ALA A 195 -19.43 -6.19 2.62
C ALA A 195 -18.31 -6.30 3.68
N SER A 196 -18.01 -5.21 4.40
CA SER A 196 -16.99 -5.22 5.45
C SER A 196 -17.35 -6.17 6.59
N ASN A 197 -18.58 -6.12 7.10
CA ASN A 197 -19.00 -7.02 8.18
C ASN A 197 -19.03 -8.49 7.75
N LEU A 198 -19.43 -8.80 6.50
CA LEU A 198 -19.37 -10.17 5.99
C LEU A 198 -17.93 -10.69 5.88
N LEU A 199 -17.01 -9.84 5.45
CA LEU A 199 -15.59 -10.17 5.38
C LEU A 199 -15.02 -10.47 6.78
N GLY A 200 -15.37 -9.63 7.77
CA GLY A 200 -15.01 -9.83 9.17
C GLY A 200 -15.56 -11.14 9.74
N CYS A 201 -16.83 -11.47 9.44
CA CYS A 201 -17.46 -12.72 9.84
C CYS A 201 -16.72 -13.94 9.28
N VAL A 202 -16.38 -13.94 7.99
CA VAL A 202 -15.65 -15.02 7.34
C VAL A 202 -14.26 -15.19 7.96
N GLY A 203 -13.48 -14.12 8.12
CA GLY A 203 -12.15 -14.18 8.73
C GLY A 203 -12.19 -14.70 10.16
N GLY A 204 -13.16 -14.26 10.95
CA GLY A 204 -13.34 -14.69 12.33
C GLY A 204 -13.80 -16.15 12.50
N LEU A 205 -14.66 -16.65 11.61
CA LEU A 205 -15.05 -18.08 11.58
C LEU A 205 -13.89 -18.98 11.15
N LEU A 206 -13.15 -18.59 10.11
CA LEU A 206 -11.99 -19.33 9.64
C LEU A 206 -10.89 -19.44 10.71
N SER A 207 -10.77 -18.43 11.57
CA SER A 207 -9.80 -18.42 12.67
C SER A 207 -10.00 -19.57 13.67
N THR A 208 -11.23 -20.06 13.85
CA THR A 208 -11.51 -21.19 14.76
C THR A 208 -10.89 -22.51 14.31
N PHE A 209 -10.62 -22.63 13.01
CA PHE A 209 -10.01 -23.81 12.40
C PHE A 209 -8.48 -23.70 12.29
N ALA A 210 -7.90 -22.58 12.70
CA ALA A 210 -6.47 -22.37 12.63
C ALA A 210 -5.71 -23.32 13.56
N ARG A 211 -4.74 -24.05 13.00
CA ARG A 211 -3.86 -24.99 13.73
C ARG A 211 -2.40 -24.57 13.75
N ASN A 212 -2.06 -23.52 13.01
CA ASN A 212 -0.71 -22.98 12.95
C ASN A 212 -0.77 -21.45 12.84
N PHE A 213 0.38 -20.83 13.04
CA PHE A 213 0.53 -19.37 12.99
C PHE A 213 0.09 -18.78 11.64
N ILE A 214 0.47 -19.40 10.51
CA ILE A 214 0.18 -18.89 9.17
C ILE A 214 -1.34 -18.86 8.91
N GLN A 215 -2.06 -19.94 9.23
CA GLN A 215 -3.51 -20.01 9.08
C GLN A 215 -4.20 -18.95 9.94
N PHE A 216 -3.78 -18.79 11.21
CA PHE A 216 -4.33 -17.77 12.07
C PHE A 216 -4.08 -16.36 11.52
N SER A 217 -2.85 -16.08 11.09
CA SER A 217 -2.44 -14.79 10.51
C SER A 217 -3.21 -14.43 9.25
N ILE A 218 -3.45 -15.37 8.34
CA ILE A 218 -4.30 -15.14 7.15
C ILE A 218 -5.72 -14.77 7.57
N CYS A 219 -6.28 -15.49 8.55
CA CYS A 219 -7.64 -15.21 9.02
C CYS A 219 -7.72 -13.84 9.72
N ARG A 220 -6.68 -13.44 10.46
CA ARG A 220 -6.55 -12.11 11.07
C ARG A 220 -6.39 -11.01 10.04
N PHE A 221 -5.65 -11.23 8.96
CA PHE A 221 -5.57 -10.29 7.84
C PHE A 221 -6.96 -10.03 7.23
N ILE A 222 -7.72 -11.10 6.94
CA ILE A 222 -9.08 -11.00 6.39
C ILE A 222 -10.01 -10.26 7.36
N MET A 223 -9.95 -10.60 8.65
CA MET A 223 -10.75 -9.91 9.68
C MET A 223 -10.34 -8.44 9.82
N GLY A 224 -9.04 -8.16 9.70
CA GLY A 224 -8.46 -6.82 9.70
C GLY A 224 -8.98 -5.95 8.56
N MET A 225 -9.22 -6.50 7.36
CA MET A 225 -9.81 -5.75 6.24
C MET A 225 -11.20 -5.18 6.54
N ALA A 226 -11.95 -5.80 7.46
CA ALA A 226 -13.23 -5.30 7.91
C ALA A 226 -13.11 -4.19 8.97
N TYR A 227 -12.01 -4.19 9.72
CA TYR A 227 -11.79 -3.29 10.84
C TYR A 227 -11.82 -1.83 10.41
N ASP A 228 -12.35 -1.01 11.31
CA ASP A 228 -12.68 0.41 11.17
C ASP A 228 -13.74 0.74 10.10
N ASN A 229 -13.68 0.11 8.92
CA ASN A 229 -14.62 0.34 7.82
C ASN A 229 -16.07 0.04 8.21
N CYS A 230 -16.31 -0.98 9.03
CA CYS A 230 -17.66 -1.30 9.52
C CYS A 230 -18.25 -0.21 10.44
N MET A 231 -17.41 0.47 11.22
CA MET A 231 -17.82 1.53 12.14
C MET A 231 -17.90 2.88 11.40
N MET A 232 -16.90 3.17 10.56
CA MET A 232 -16.80 4.41 9.79
C MET A 232 -17.96 4.56 8.78
N MET A 233 -18.38 3.49 8.11
CA MET A 233 -19.54 3.55 7.20
C MET A 233 -20.85 3.82 7.95
N ALA A 234 -21.04 3.23 9.14
CA ALA A 234 -22.21 3.49 9.98
C ALA A 234 -22.21 4.94 10.49
N TYR A 235 -21.05 5.44 10.91
CA TYR A 235 -20.82 6.82 11.30
C TYR A 235 -21.16 7.81 10.18
N LEU A 236 -20.63 7.59 8.97
CA LEU A 236 -20.83 8.47 7.82
C LEU A 236 -22.31 8.55 7.41
N ILE A 237 -23.02 7.42 7.38
CA ILE A 237 -24.45 7.40 7.05
C ILE A 237 -25.24 8.28 8.04
N VAL A 238 -25.03 8.14 9.34
CA VAL A 238 -25.72 8.97 10.34
C VAL A 238 -25.42 10.46 10.12
N LEU A 239 -24.15 10.81 9.87
CA LEU A 239 -23.71 12.19 9.70
C LEU A 239 -24.39 12.88 8.49
N GLU A 240 -24.62 12.13 7.40
CA GLU A 240 -25.23 12.65 6.18
C GLU A 240 -26.76 12.85 6.28
N TYR A 241 -27.40 12.28 7.31
CA TYR A 241 -28.83 12.41 7.61
C TYR A 241 -29.18 13.42 8.72
N VAL A 242 -28.17 14.03 9.35
CA VAL A 242 -28.33 14.96 10.48
C VAL A 242 -27.94 16.38 10.05
N ALA A 243 -28.69 17.37 10.54
CA ALA A 243 -28.42 18.78 10.28
C ALA A 243 -27.12 19.24 10.97
N PRO A 244 -26.36 20.21 10.38
CA PRO A 244 -25.05 20.66 10.88
C PRO A 244 -24.99 20.93 12.39
N LYS A 245 -26.03 21.56 12.94
CA LYS A 245 -26.15 21.93 14.36
C LYS A 245 -26.01 20.77 15.34
N TYR A 246 -26.39 19.55 14.94
CA TYR A 246 -26.41 18.37 15.80
C TYR A 246 -25.35 17.32 15.40
N ARG A 247 -24.57 17.55 14.33
CA ARG A 247 -23.62 16.57 13.77
C ARG A 247 -22.53 16.19 14.77
N SER A 248 -21.85 17.16 15.38
CA SER A 248 -20.74 16.90 16.32
C SER A 248 -21.21 16.18 17.58
N LEU A 249 -22.29 16.67 18.20
CA LEU A 249 -22.85 16.06 19.42
C LEU A 249 -23.26 14.60 19.19
N LEU A 250 -24.05 14.33 18.14
CA LEU A 250 -24.60 13.00 17.91
C LEU A 250 -23.51 12.00 17.49
N SER A 251 -22.56 12.45 16.65
CA SER A 251 -21.49 11.61 16.14
C SER A 251 -20.47 11.24 17.23
N ASN A 252 -20.11 12.19 18.09
CA ASN A 252 -19.26 11.94 19.26
C ASN A 252 -20.00 11.10 20.32
N MET A 253 -21.29 11.32 20.56
CA MET A 253 -22.08 10.52 21.52
C MET A 253 -22.28 9.07 21.05
N ALA A 254 -22.44 8.81 19.74
CA ALA A 254 -22.54 7.45 19.19
C ALA A 254 -21.29 6.64 19.53
N PHE A 255 -20.12 7.19 19.17
CA PHE A 255 -18.82 6.57 19.43
C PHE A 255 -18.62 6.39 20.95
N SER A 256 -18.83 7.46 21.73
CA SER A 256 -18.58 7.44 23.18
C SER A 256 -19.46 6.47 23.95
N ILE A 257 -20.75 6.37 23.63
CA ILE A 257 -21.68 5.51 24.37
C ILE A 257 -21.56 4.07 23.87
N PHE A 258 -21.66 3.86 22.55
CA PHE A 258 -21.76 2.50 22.00
C PHE A 258 -20.40 1.78 22.04
N PHE A 259 -19.31 2.44 21.66
CA PHE A 259 -17.97 1.83 21.72
C PHE A 259 -17.58 1.48 23.17
N SER A 260 -17.78 2.41 24.12
CA SER A 260 -17.43 2.22 25.54
C SER A 260 -18.15 1.06 26.21
N ILE A 261 -19.44 0.85 25.90
CA ILE A 261 -20.21 -0.28 26.45
C ILE A 261 -19.60 -1.61 25.99
N PHE A 262 -19.25 -1.72 24.71
CA PHE A 262 -18.72 -2.97 24.15
C PHE A 262 -17.26 -3.23 24.54
N ILE A 263 -16.41 -2.20 24.55
CA ILE A 263 -15.01 -2.38 24.95
C ILE A 263 -14.87 -2.75 26.43
N THR A 264 -15.71 -2.17 27.30
CA THR A 264 -15.69 -2.47 28.75
C THR A 264 -16.30 -3.83 29.06
N SER A 265 -17.26 -4.32 28.25
CA SER A 265 -17.87 -5.64 28.45
C SER A 265 -17.07 -6.79 27.83
N LEU A 266 -16.22 -6.53 26.83
CA LEU A 266 -15.44 -7.54 26.12
C LEU A 266 -14.56 -8.44 27.01
N PRO A 267 -13.85 -7.94 28.05
CA PRO A 267 -13.04 -8.80 28.93
C PRO A 267 -13.89 -9.85 29.66
N TRP A 268 -15.09 -9.45 30.09
CA TRP A 268 -16.04 -10.32 30.79
C TRP A 268 -16.69 -11.33 29.85
N ILE A 269 -16.97 -10.92 28.60
CA ILE A 269 -17.41 -11.84 27.54
C ILE A 269 -16.32 -12.88 27.27
N ALA A 270 -15.05 -12.46 27.16
CA ALA A 270 -13.92 -13.36 26.96
C ALA A 270 -13.78 -14.38 28.11
N LEU A 271 -13.88 -13.90 29.35
CA LEU A 271 -13.85 -14.75 30.54
C LEU A 271 -15.01 -15.75 30.58
N ALA A 272 -16.23 -15.32 30.24
CA ALA A 272 -17.41 -16.18 30.18
C ALA A 272 -17.34 -17.25 29.07
N CYS A 273 -16.61 -16.98 27.97
CA CYS A 273 -16.43 -17.93 26.87
C CYS A 273 -15.51 -19.10 27.25
N GLY A 274 -14.53 -18.88 28.13
CA GLY A 274 -13.64 -19.91 28.66
C GLY A 274 -12.73 -20.63 27.64
N HIS A 275 -12.67 -20.18 26.38
CA HIS A 275 -11.78 -20.70 25.35
C HIS A 275 -11.70 -19.74 24.15
N TRP A 276 -10.50 -19.51 23.60
CA TRP A 276 -10.29 -18.60 22.46
C TRP A 276 -11.11 -18.92 21.20
N LYS A 277 -11.37 -20.20 20.88
CA LYS A 277 -12.19 -20.60 19.72
C LYS A 277 -13.64 -20.15 19.90
N THR A 278 -14.17 -20.28 21.11
CA THR A 278 -15.50 -19.81 21.50
C THR A 278 -15.58 -18.28 21.44
N ILE A 279 -14.53 -17.59 21.90
CA ILE A 279 -14.42 -16.12 21.78
C ILE A 279 -14.50 -15.71 20.31
N SER A 280 -13.72 -16.33 19.43
CA SER A 280 -13.73 -16.03 17.99
C SER A 280 -15.10 -16.29 17.37
N LEU A 281 -15.78 -17.38 17.74
CA LEU A 281 -17.11 -17.72 17.20
C LEU A 281 -18.20 -16.74 17.66
N ILE A 282 -18.25 -16.41 18.96
CA ILE A 282 -19.25 -15.50 19.54
C ILE A 282 -19.04 -14.06 19.04
N THR A 283 -17.79 -13.63 18.86
CA THR A 283 -17.48 -12.29 18.36
C THR A 283 -17.74 -12.14 16.86
N SER A 284 -17.64 -13.22 16.08
CA SER A 284 -17.70 -13.17 14.61
C SER A 284 -19.08 -13.47 14.03
N LEU A 285 -19.86 -14.39 14.60
CA LEU A 285 -21.20 -14.73 14.10
C LEU A 285 -22.17 -13.54 14.03
N PRO A 286 -22.22 -12.62 15.02
CA PRO A 286 -23.12 -11.47 14.96
C PRO A 286 -22.91 -10.57 13.74
N LEU A 287 -21.71 -10.54 13.17
CA LEU A 287 -21.40 -9.72 11.99
C LEU A 287 -22.21 -10.16 10.76
N ALA A 288 -22.65 -11.42 10.68
CA ALA A 288 -23.52 -11.90 9.60
C ALA A 288 -24.87 -11.17 9.56
N LEU A 289 -25.32 -10.62 10.69
CA LEU A 289 -26.58 -9.85 10.78
C LEU A 289 -26.54 -8.57 9.94
N ALA A 290 -25.35 -8.11 9.53
CA ALA A 290 -25.21 -6.98 8.62
C ALA A 290 -25.92 -7.19 7.27
N ILE A 291 -26.21 -8.43 6.82
CA ILE A 291 -27.01 -8.70 5.60
C ILE A 291 -28.39 -8.04 5.68
N PHE A 292 -28.95 -7.90 6.89
CA PHE A 292 -30.26 -7.30 7.08
C PHE A 292 -30.22 -5.77 7.15
N ALA A 293 -29.03 -5.14 7.17
CA ALA A 293 -28.87 -3.69 7.23
C ALA A 293 -29.72 -2.91 6.21
N PRO A 294 -29.86 -3.35 4.94
CA PRO A 294 -30.69 -2.64 3.96
C PRO A 294 -32.18 -2.55 4.28
N LEU A 295 -32.69 -3.32 5.25
CA LEU A 295 -34.09 -3.27 5.67
C LEU A 295 -34.42 -2.05 6.54
N PHE A 296 -33.43 -1.54 7.28
CA PHE A 296 -33.61 -0.47 8.28
C PHE A 296 -32.66 0.72 8.09
N ILE A 297 -31.56 0.56 7.35
CA ILE A 297 -30.62 1.63 7.01
C ILE A 297 -30.77 1.93 5.51
N PRO A 298 -31.14 3.18 5.14
CA PRO A 298 -31.15 3.59 3.74
C PRO A 298 -29.73 3.90 3.23
N GLU A 299 -29.58 3.96 1.90
CA GLU A 299 -28.37 4.49 1.29
C GLU A 299 -28.28 6.02 1.41
N SER A 300 -27.05 6.54 1.54
CA SER A 300 -26.74 7.96 1.69
C SER A 300 -27.39 8.86 0.62
N PRO A 301 -28.11 9.94 1.01
CA PRO A 301 -28.68 10.89 0.06
C PRO A 301 -27.60 11.70 -0.64
N ARG A 302 -26.52 12.04 0.06
CA ARG A 302 -25.39 12.79 -0.51
C ARG A 302 -24.63 11.97 -1.54
N TRP A 303 -24.44 10.67 -1.27
CA TRP A 303 -23.89 9.77 -2.28
C TRP A 303 -24.80 9.63 -3.50
N LEU A 304 -26.12 9.49 -3.31
CA LEU A 304 -27.09 9.45 -4.42
C LEU A 304 -27.04 10.71 -5.28
N LEU A 305 -26.94 11.89 -4.65
CA LEU A 305 -26.76 13.17 -5.34
C LEU A 305 -25.43 13.20 -6.11
N SER A 306 -24.33 12.73 -5.52
CA SER A 306 -23.01 12.67 -6.19
C SER A 306 -23.00 11.75 -7.43
N LYS A 307 -23.89 10.75 -7.49
CA LYS A 307 -24.07 9.88 -8.67
C LYS A 307 -25.09 10.40 -9.68
N GLY A 308 -25.64 11.60 -9.47
CA GLY A 308 -26.68 12.18 -10.30
C GLY A 308 -28.06 11.53 -10.14
N ARG A 309 -28.26 10.67 -9.13
CA ARG A 309 -29.54 10.00 -8.83
C ARG A 309 -30.43 10.92 -7.99
N VAL A 310 -30.71 12.11 -8.51
CA VAL A 310 -31.39 13.20 -7.80
C VAL A 310 -32.81 12.83 -7.36
N ASP A 311 -33.56 12.14 -8.23
CA ASP A 311 -34.95 11.77 -7.91
C ASP A 311 -35.03 10.74 -6.76
N GLU A 312 -34.07 9.82 -6.68
CA GLU A 312 -34.00 8.86 -5.57
C GLU A 312 -33.62 9.55 -4.25
N ALA A 313 -32.68 10.51 -4.29
CA ALA A 313 -32.33 11.31 -3.12
C ALA A 313 -33.53 12.10 -2.59
N ILE A 314 -34.31 12.72 -3.48
CA ILE A 314 -35.53 13.45 -3.14
C ILE A 314 -36.61 12.50 -2.57
N GLU A 315 -36.73 11.29 -3.10
CA GLU A 315 -37.63 10.27 -2.56
C GLU A 315 -37.26 9.90 -1.11
N LYS A 316 -35.97 9.69 -0.83
CA LYS A 316 -35.49 9.44 0.54
C LYS A 316 -35.79 10.61 1.47
N ILE A 317 -35.53 11.85 1.04
CA ILE A 317 -35.85 13.04 1.83
C ILE A 317 -37.36 13.17 2.10
N ARG A 318 -38.22 12.79 1.13
CA ARG A 318 -39.68 12.77 1.31
C ARG A 318 -40.13 11.72 2.33
N ILE A 319 -39.47 10.55 2.37
CA ILE A 319 -39.72 9.52 3.39
C ILE A 319 -39.36 10.05 4.79
N ILE A 320 -38.22 10.74 4.93
CA ILE A 320 -37.82 11.38 6.19
C ILE A 320 -38.87 12.40 6.61
N GLY A 321 -39.29 13.28 5.70
CA GLY A 321 -40.34 14.27 5.94
C GLY A 321 -41.64 13.63 6.42
N ARG A 322 -42.08 12.53 5.80
CA ARG A 322 -43.27 11.78 6.24
C ARG A 322 -43.14 11.21 7.66
N ILE A 323 -41.99 10.61 8.00
CA ILE A 323 -41.75 10.01 9.33
C ILE A 323 -41.61 11.10 10.41
N ASN A 324 -40.96 12.21 10.06
CA ASN A 324 -40.81 13.39 10.91
C ASN A 324 -42.05 14.29 10.93
N ARG A 325 -43.10 13.95 10.16
CA ARG A 325 -44.35 14.71 9.99
C ARG A 325 -44.13 16.16 9.53
N LYS A 326 -43.16 16.38 8.63
CA LYS A 326 -42.90 17.66 7.96
C LYS A 326 -42.97 17.47 6.46
N GLU A 327 -43.84 18.24 5.79
CA GLU A 327 -43.92 18.23 4.33
C GLU A 327 -42.84 19.13 3.73
N VAL A 328 -42.10 18.57 2.77
CA VAL A 328 -41.07 19.30 2.04
C VAL A 328 -41.73 20.07 0.89
N PRO A 329 -41.67 21.41 0.86
CA PRO A 329 -42.37 22.21 -0.15
C PRO A 329 -41.83 21.95 -1.56
N ILE A 330 -42.75 21.80 -2.53
CA ILE A 330 -42.42 21.46 -3.93
C ILE A 330 -41.56 22.54 -4.58
N LYS A 331 -41.82 23.82 -4.30
CA LYS A 331 -41.02 24.95 -4.79
C LYS A 331 -39.55 24.86 -4.36
N LEU A 332 -39.29 24.42 -3.13
CA LEU A 332 -37.93 24.28 -2.60
C LEU A 332 -37.17 23.13 -3.28
N ILE A 333 -37.89 22.07 -3.68
CA ILE A 333 -37.33 20.96 -4.45
C ILE A 333 -36.98 21.41 -5.88
N GLU A 334 -37.84 22.22 -6.52
CA GLU A 334 -37.59 22.76 -7.85
C GLU A 334 -36.40 23.74 -7.84
N GLN A 335 -36.35 24.65 -6.87
CA GLN A 335 -35.20 25.55 -6.66
C GLN A 335 -33.90 24.77 -6.40
N PHE A 336 -33.94 23.71 -5.57
CA PHE A 336 -32.78 22.85 -5.34
C PHE A 336 -32.30 22.13 -6.61
N LYS A 337 -33.22 21.67 -7.47
CA LYS A 337 -32.89 21.09 -8.78
C LYS A 337 -32.25 22.12 -9.71
N GLU A 338 -32.72 23.37 -9.68
CA GLU A 338 -32.13 24.46 -10.44
C GLU A 338 -30.73 24.85 -9.92
N THR A 339 -30.53 24.91 -8.60
CA THR A 339 -29.21 25.18 -7.98
C THR A 339 -28.19 24.11 -8.37
N LEU A 340 -28.54 22.82 -8.27
CA LEU A 340 -27.67 21.71 -8.67
C LEU A 340 -27.28 21.76 -10.16
N SER A 341 -28.21 22.20 -11.01
CA SER A 341 -27.95 22.37 -12.45
C SER A 341 -27.00 23.54 -12.77
N LYS A 342 -26.90 24.52 -11.86
CA LYS A 342 -25.98 25.66 -11.95
C LYS A 342 -24.63 25.35 -11.30
N GLU A 343 -24.60 24.66 -10.16
CA GLU A 343 -23.38 24.23 -9.46
C GLU A 343 -22.59 23.17 -10.24
N GLN A 344 -23.24 22.37 -11.10
CA GLN A 344 -22.54 21.44 -12.02
C GLN A 344 -21.60 22.14 -13.04
N LYS A 345 -21.61 23.47 -13.12
CA LYS A 345 -20.67 24.27 -13.93
C LYS A 345 -19.48 24.83 -13.14
N GLU A 346 -19.51 24.83 -11.81
CA GLU A 346 -18.34 25.22 -11.02
C GLU A 346 -17.51 23.97 -10.70
N GLU A 347 -16.28 23.95 -11.24
CA GLU A 347 -15.33 22.85 -11.08
C GLU A 347 -15.08 22.56 -9.59
N THR A 348 -15.38 21.33 -9.18
CA THR A 348 -15.18 20.78 -7.83
C THR A 348 -13.70 20.50 -7.55
N LYS A 349 -12.90 21.58 -7.51
CA LYS A 349 -11.45 21.60 -7.31
C LYS A 349 -10.93 20.38 -6.55
N SER A 350 -10.29 19.50 -7.31
CA SER A 350 -9.70 18.23 -6.90
C SER A 350 -8.94 18.28 -5.56
N PHE A 351 -9.03 17.20 -4.79
CA PHE A 351 -8.25 16.93 -3.57
C PHE A 351 -6.76 17.26 -3.70
N MET A 352 -6.21 17.10 -4.90
CA MET A 352 -4.82 17.40 -5.26
C MET A 352 -4.47 18.90 -5.19
N GLU A 353 -5.44 19.77 -4.95
CA GLU A 353 -5.28 21.21 -4.75
C GLU A 353 -4.83 21.56 -3.31
N ILE A 354 -5.14 20.73 -2.30
CA ILE A 354 -4.55 20.84 -0.95
C ILE A 354 -3.02 20.83 -1.04
N PHE A 355 -2.49 20.03 -1.96
CA PHE A 355 -1.04 19.82 -2.14
C PHE A 355 -0.40 20.93 -2.96
N LYS A 356 -1.10 21.53 -3.92
CA LYS A 356 -0.60 22.75 -4.56
C LYS A 356 -0.42 23.88 -3.52
N ARG A 357 -1.29 24.00 -2.53
CA ARG A 357 -1.25 25.10 -1.55
C ARG A 357 -0.30 24.81 -0.37
N PRO A 358 0.78 25.59 -0.18
CA PRO A 358 1.85 25.25 0.76
C PRO A 358 1.49 25.28 2.23
N MET A 359 0.54 26.12 2.63
CA MET A 359 0.08 26.13 4.01
C MET A 359 -0.83 24.94 4.31
N LEU A 360 -1.78 24.65 3.41
CA LEU A 360 -2.72 23.55 3.58
C LEU A 360 -2.03 22.18 3.62
N ARG A 361 -1.01 22.01 2.80
CA ARG A 361 -0.19 20.81 2.81
C ARG A 361 0.73 20.70 4.03
N LYS A 362 1.27 21.81 4.53
CA LYS A 362 1.97 21.83 5.83
C LYS A 362 1.01 21.40 6.95
N THR A 363 -0.19 21.96 6.98
CA THR A 363 -1.25 21.62 7.95
C THR A 363 -1.65 20.15 7.85
N LEU A 364 -1.83 19.60 6.64
CA LEU A 364 -2.18 18.19 6.43
C LEU A 364 -1.06 17.22 6.85
N ILE A 365 0.21 17.56 6.61
CA ILE A 365 1.35 16.75 7.06
C ILE A 365 1.45 16.77 8.59
N LEU A 366 1.36 17.95 9.21
CA LEU A 366 1.48 18.07 10.66
C LEU A 366 0.33 17.36 11.40
N VAL A 367 -0.92 17.51 10.93
CA VAL A 367 -2.08 16.84 11.53
C VAL A 367 -2.04 15.32 11.30
N SER A 368 -1.48 14.86 10.17
CA SER A 368 -1.27 13.42 9.93
C SER A 368 -0.19 12.85 10.86
N LEU A 369 0.95 13.53 11.03
CA LEU A 369 2.02 13.09 11.93
C LEU A 369 1.58 13.10 13.40
N GLU A 370 0.81 14.11 13.81
CA GLU A 370 0.25 14.17 15.16
C GLU A 370 -0.76 13.04 15.40
N PHE A 371 -1.65 12.76 14.44
CA PHE A 371 -2.58 11.64 14.53
C PHE A 371 -1.89 10.27 14.54
N MET A 372 -0.76 10.11 13.83
CA MET A 372 0.09 8.92 13.91
C MET A 372 0.69 8.73 15.31
N CYS A 373 1.18 9.78 15.95
CA CYS A 373 1.65 9.72 17.33
C CYS A 373 0.50 9.34 18.29
N CYS A 374 -0.67 9.99 18.15
CA CYS A 374 -1.85 9.71 18.97
C CYS A 374 -2.34 8.26 18.84
N THR A 375 -2.43 7.73 17.62
CA THR A 375 -2.88 6.35 17.36
C THR A 375 -1.91 5.30 17.92
N ILE A 376 -0.59 5.47 17.75
CA ILE A 376 0.41 4.58 18.36
C ILE A 376 0.31 4.59 19.88
N VAL A 377 0.25 5.79 20.50
CA VAL A 377 0.20 5.93 21.97
C VAL A 377 -1.10 5.34 22.51
N PHE A 378 -2.24 5.64 21.87
CA PHE A 378 -3.54 5.07 22.19
C PHE A 378 -3.41 3.55 22.23
N ASP A 379 -3.04 2.95 21.12
CA ASP A 379 -3.09 1.51 20.97
C ASP A 379 -2.03 0.80 21.84
N ALA A 380 -0.79 1.31 21.90
CA ALA A 380 0.28 0.71 22.70
C ALA A 380 -0.06 0.72 24.20
N LEU A 381 -0.78 1.72 24.71
CA LEU A 381 -1.26 1.76 26.10
C LEU A 381 -2.30 0.66 26.38
N VAL A 382 -3.21 0.36 25.44
CA VAL A 382 -4.17 -0.75 25.58
C VAL A 382 -3.45 -2.10 25.65
N ARG A 383 -2.40 -2.26 24.85
CA ARG A 383 -1.64 -3.51 24.77
C ARG A 383 -0.60 -3.68 25.88
N SER A 384 -0.18 -2.59 26.53
CA SER A 384 0.76 -2.65 27.65
C SER A 384 0.10 -3.03 28.98
N ILE A 385 -1.21 -3.28 29.01
CA ILE A 385 -1.95 -3.64 30.23
C ILE A 385 -1.44 -4.95 30.85
N GLY A 386 -0.99 -5.90 30.03
CA GLY A 386 -0.40 -7.16 30.50
C GLY A 386 0.95 -7.00 31.21
N GLN A 387 1.54 -5.81 31.24
CA GLN A 387 2.76 -5.50 32.01
C GLN A 387 2.45 -4.87 33.37
N LEU A 388 1.19 -4.49 33.62
CA LEU A 388 0.77 -3.92 34.88
C LEU A 388 0.64 -5.05 35.91
N ASN A 389 1.30 -4.93 37.06
CA ASN A 389 1.27 -5.93 38.14
C ASN A 389 -0.08 -5.91 38.90
N PHE A 390 -1.21 -6.02 38.21
CA PHE A 390 -2.58 -6.02 38.75
C PHE A 390 -3.51 -6.88 37.86
N ASP A 391 -4.73 -7.15 38.32
CA ASP A 391 -5.69 -7.99 37.58
C ASP A 391 -5.91 -7.49 36.14
N PHE A 392 -5.69 -8.37 35.16
CA PHE A 392 -5.72 -8.04 33.74
C PHE A 392 -7.10 -7.59 33.27
N PHE A 393 -8.16 -8.33 33.62
CA PHE A 393 -9.53 -8.07 33.16
C PHE A 393 -10.10 -6.78 33.77
N LEU A 394 -9.85 -6.53 35.05
CA LEU A 394 -10.25 -5.32 35.75
C LEU A 394 -9.45 -4.11 35.26
N SER A 395 -8.13 -4.22 35.11
CA SER A 395 -7.28 -3.18 34.53
C SER A 395 -7.75 -2.78 33.14
N PHE A 396 -8.01 -3.77 32.26
CA PHE A 396 -8.53 -3.52 30.92
C PHE A 396 -9.90 -2.83 30.96
N SER A 397 -10.81 -3.28 31.83
CA SER A 397 -12.15 -2.70 31.96
C SER A 397 -12.09 -1.23 32.42
N VAL A 398 -11.28 -0.92 33.44
CA VAL A 398 -11.16 0.45 34.00
C VAL A 398 -10.48 1.39 32.99
N ILE A 399 -9.38 0.95 32.36
CA ILE A 399 -8.67 1.73 31.34
C ILE A 399 -9.57 1.97 30.13
N SER A 400 -10.33 0.97 29.70
CA SER A 400 -11.26 1.10 28.58
C SER A 400 -12.47 1.98 28.89
N PHE A 401 -12.95 1.96 30.14
CA PHE A 401 -14.04 2.84 30.57
C PHE A 401 -13.68 4.32 30.46
N THR A 402 -12.38 4.69 30.51
CA THR A 402 -11.92 6.09 30.38
C THR A 402 -12.30 6.75 29.06
N GLU A 403 -12.66 5.98 28.02
CA GLU A 403 -13.19 6.47 26.75
C GLU A 403 -14.47 7.31 26.94
N PHE A 404 -15.38 6.86 27.81
CA PHE A 404 -16.64 7.57 28.06
C PHE A 404 -16.47 8.95 28.74
N PRO A 405 -15.80 9.07 29.91
CA PRO A 405 -15.65 10.36 30.59
C PRO A 405 -14.71 11.32 29.85
N SER A 406 -13.71 10.83 29.11
CA SER A 406 -12.80 11.69 28.33
C SER A 406 -13.55 12.41 27.21
N MET A 407 -14.38 11.68 26.46
CA MET A 407 -15.21 12.22 25.39
C MET A 407 -16.36 13.10 25.88
N PHE A 408 -16.83 12.89 27.11
CA PHE A 408 -17.80 13.80 27.73
C PHE A 408 -17.12 15.11 28.15
N LEU A 409 -15.93 15.02 28.76
CA LEU A 409 -15.20 16.18 29.27
C LEU A 409 -14.69 17.08 28.14
N ILE A 410 -14.19 16.49 27.05
CA ILE A 410 -13.70 17.24 25.88
C ILE A 410 -14.79 18.15 25.31
N ALA A 411 -16.06 17.72 25.31
CA ALA A 411 -17.18 18.50 24.78
C ALA A 411 -17.38 19.85 25.49
N PHE A 412 -16.93 20.00 26.75
CA PHE A 412 -17.02 21.26 27.50
C PHE A 412 -15.71 22.07 27.45
N ILE A 413 -14.57 21.40 27.37
CA ILE A 413 -13.24 22.03 27.48
C ILE A 413 -12.73 22.55 26.14
N LEU A 414 -13.05 21.85 25.04
CA LEU A 414 -12.48 22.07 23.71
C LEU A 414 -12.80 23.47 23.14
N ASP A 415 -13.94 24.05 23.50
CA ASP A 415 -14.31 25.42 23.10
C ASP A 415 -13.69 26.51 23.97
N TRP A 416 -13.26 26.19 25.20
CA TRP A 416 -12.65 27.15 26.12
C TRP A 416 -11.12 27.25 25.96
N LEU A 417 -10.44 26.11 25.90
CA LEU A 417 -8.97 26.01 25.80
C LEU A 417 -8.47 26.08 24.35
N GLY A 418 -9.33 25.77 23.37
CA GLY A 418 -8.96 25.61 21.98
C GLY A 418 -8.34 24.25 21.67
N ARG A 419 -8.26 23.90 20.38
CA ARG A 419 -7.85 22.58 19.89
C ARG A 419 -6.33 22.40 20.03
N ARG A 420 -5.55 23.47 19.84
CA ARG A 420 -4.09 23.43 19.89
C ARG A 420 -3.58 23.16 21.30
N TRP A 421 -3.95 24.02 22.25
CA TRP A 421 -3.45 23.95 23.61
C TRP A 421 -4.02 22.77 24.41
N LEU A 422 -5.26 22.36 24.13
CA LEU A 422 -5.81 21.14 24.71
C LEU A 422 -4.94 19.93 24.32
N THR A 423 -4.69 19.73 23.02
CA THR A 423 -3.88 18.63 22.49
C THR A 423 -2.46 18.63 23.08
N VAL A 424 -1.81 19.80 23.16
CA VAL A 424 -0.49 19.96 23.80
C VAL A 424 -0.51 19.53 25.27
N ILE A 425 -1.49 19.98 26.05
CA ILE A 425 -1.60 19.67 27.49
C ILE A 425 -1.83 18.17 27.68
N VAL A 426 -2.81 17.59 26.99
CA VAL A 426 -3.19 16.19 27.21
C VAL A 426 -2.12 15.22 26.70
N MET A 427 -1.42 15.52 25.60
CA MET A 427 -0.29 14.72 25.14
C MET A 427 0.91 14.81 26.08
N THR A 428 1.14 15.98 26.68
CA THR A 428 2.18 16.14 27.71
C THR A 428 1.83 15.37 28.99
N VAL A 429 0.57 15.39 29.42
CA VAL A 429 0.09 14.57 30.53
C VAL A 429 0.27 13.08 30.23
N SER A 430 -0.09 12.63 29.03
CA SER A 430 0.11 11.24 28.61
C SER A 430 1.59 10.83 28.60
N CYS A 431 2.48 11.72 28.12
CA CYS A 431 3.93 11.54 28.17
C CYS A 431 4.44 11.34 29.60
N VAL A 432 4.11 12.26 30.50
CA VAL A 432 4.59 12.23 31.90
C VAL A 432 4.07 10.99 32.62
N PHE A 433 2.77 10.69 32.52
CA PHE A 433 2.19 9.56 33.25
C PHE A 433 2.56 8.19 32.66
N SER A 434 2.85 8.09 31.36
CA SER A 434 3.41 6.87 30.76
C SER A 434 4.82 6.58 31.29
N ILE A 435 5.67 7.61 31.41
CA ILE A 435 7.03 7.48 31.97
C ILE A 435 6.96 7.22 33.49
N LEU A 436 6.07 7.88 34.23
CA LEU A 436 5.91 7.65 35.66
C LEU A 436 5.48 6.21 35.97
N THR A 437 4.69 5.58 35.10
CA THR A 437 4.23 4.18 35.27
C THR A 437 5.40 3.21 35.40
N VAL A 438 6.53 3.47 34.74
CA VAL A 438 7.76 2.66 34.82
C VAL A 438 8.38 2.66 36.23
N PHE A 439 8.28 3.78 36.94
CA PHE A 439 8.88 3.95 38.25
C PHE A 439 7.95 3.52 39.41
N MET A 440 6.71 3.12 39.10
CA MET A 440 5.73 2.72 40.13
C MET A 440 5.89 1.23 40.45
N ASN A 441 6.31 0.93 41.69
CA ASN A 441 6.46 -0.45 42.16
C ASN A 441 5.14 -1.10 42.61
N SER A 442 4.09 -0.32 42.90
CA SER A 442 2.79 -0.87 43.29
C SER A 442 1.84 -0.97 42.09
N GLY A 443 1.15 -2.12 41.97
CA GLY A 443 0.22 -2.39 40.88
C GLY A 443 -0.89 -1.35 40.77
N ILE A 444 -1.45 -0.90 41.90
CA ILE A 444 -2.53 0.11 41.92
C ILE A 444 -2.05 1.48 41.43
N LEU A 445 -0.85 1.93 41.84
CA LEU A 445 -0.32 3.22 41.37
C LEU A 445 0.05 3.14 39.88
N SER A 446 0.62 2.01 39.43
CA SER A 446 0.93 1.76 38.02
C SER A 446 -0.34 1.81 37.15
N VAL A 447 -1.41 1.13 37.56
CA VAL A 447 -2.73 1.19 36.88
C VAL A 447 -3.31 2.60 36.92
N THR A 448 -3.21 3.31 38.04
CA THR A 448 -3.72 4.69 38.16
C THR A 448 -2.99 5.64 37.18
N CYS A 449 -1.67 5.54 37.07
CA CYS A 449 -0.89 6.31 36.10
C CYS A 449 -1.27 5.94 34.64
N ALA A 450 -1.43 4.65 34.34
CA ALA A 450 -1.86 4.18 33.02
C ALA A 450 -3.28 4.68 32.67
N VAL A 451 -4.21 4.70 33.64
CA VAL A 451 -5.56 5.26 33.49
C VAL A 451 -5.52 6.75 33.17
N ILE A 452 -4.68 7.54 33.86
CA ILE A 452 -4.53 8.97 33.57
C ILE A 452 -3.91 9.19 32.19
N ALA A 453 -2.87 8.42 31.83
CA ALA A 453 -2.23 8.51 30.51
C ALA A 453 -3.19 8.15 29.37
N ARG A 454 -4.02 7.13 29.57
CA ARG A 454 -5.06 6.70 28.63
C ARG A 454 -6.17 7.74 28.51
N PHE A 455 -6.67 8.25 29.63
CA PHE A 455 -7.69 9.29 29.64
C PHE A 455 -7.23 10.52 28.86
N ALA A 456 -5.97 10.93 29.04
CA ALA A 456 -5.38 12.05 28.33
C ALA A 456 -5.23 11.79 26.81
N VAL A 457 -4.74 10.61 26.40
CA VAL A 457 -4.62 10.29 24.97
C VAL A 457 -5.98 10.14 24.29
N ASN A 458 -7.00 9.64 24.98
CA ASN A 458 -8.37 9.54 24.46
C ASN A 458 -8.95 10.93 24.14
N MET A 459 -8.69 11.93 24.99
CA MET A 459 -9.05 13.32 24.68
C MET A 459 -8.27 13.85 23.47
N SER A 460 -6.98 13.53 23.36
CA SER A 460 -6.16 13.94 22.22
C SER A 460 -6.67 13.34 20.91
N TYR A 461 -6.92 12.04 20.90
CA TYR A 461 -7.40 11.29 19.74
C TYR A 461 -8.63 11.95 19.12
N SER A 462 -9.61 12.32 19.97
CA SER A 462 -10.84 12.97 19.51
C SER A 462 -10.67 14.43 19.17
N ALA A 463 -9.86 15.17 19.93
CA ALA A 463 -9.52 16.55 19.60
C ALA A 463 -8.92 16.62 18.19
N THR A 464 -7.94 15.76 17.90
CA THR A 464 -7.27 15.68 16.61
C THR A 464 -8.20 15.28 15.48
N MET A 465 -9.10 14.31 15.70
CA MET A 465 -10.07 13.91 14.67
C MET A 465 -10.96 15.07 14.25
N GLN A 466 -11.45 15.84 15.23
CA GLN A 466 -12.23 17.04 14.97
C GLN A 466 -11.36 18.15 14.36
N TRP A 467 -10.14 18.34 14.85
CA TRP A 467 -9.20 19.35 14.38
C TRP A 467 -8.81 19.11 12.91
N ALA A 468 -8.58 17.86 12.51
CA ALA A 468 -8.35 17.48 11.12
C ALA A 468 -9.54 17.86 10.22
N ALA A 469 -10.77 17.71 10.70
CA ALA A 469 -11.96 18.12 9.96
C ALA A 469 -12.14 19.66 9.89
N GLU A 470 -11.79 20.39 10.95
CA GLU A 470 -11.89 21.86 11.03
C GLU A 470 -10.77 22.57 10.25
N LEU A 471 -9.59 21.98 10.14
CA LEU A 471 -8.44 22.52 9.40
C LEU A 471 -8.55 22.39 7.88
N LEU A 472 -9.39 21.47 7.40
CA LEU A 472 -9.49 21.11 5.99
C LEU A 472 -10.75 21.70 5.32
N PRO A 473 -10.62 22.23 4.08
CA PRO A 473 -11.72 22.88 3.40
C PRO A 473 -12.82 21.89 2.99
N THR A 474 -14.08 22.34 2.99
CA THR A 474 -15.27 21.49 2.82
C THR A 474 -15.25 20.59 1.58
N SER A 475 -14.72 21.07 0.45
CA SER A 475 -14.68 20.34 -0.83
C SER A 475 -13.83 19.07 -0.78
N VAL A 476 -12.88 19.00 0.14
CA VAL A 476 -11.81 17.98 0.17
C VAL A 476 -11.58 17.39 1.56
N ARG A 477 -12.36 17.86 2.55
CA ARG A 477 -12.32 17.44 3.96
C ARG A 477 -12.48 15.94 4.13
N GLY A 478 -13.45 15.33 3.45
CA GLY A 478 -13.71 13.88 3.57
C GLY A 478 -12.47 13.06 3.21
N SER A 479 -11.91 13.30 2.02
CA SER A 479 -10.69 12.64 1.56
C SER A 479 -9.46 12.96 2.42
N GLY A 480 -9.35 14.18 2.95
CA GLY A 480 -8.21 14.58 3.77
C GLY A 480 -8.23 13.95 5.16
N VAL A 481 -9.40 13.88 5.80
CA VAL A 481 -9.58 13.14 7.07
C VAL A 481 -9.34 11.64 6.86
N SER A 482 -9.79 11.06 5.75
CA SER A 482 -9.49 9.66 5.42
C SER A 482 -7.99 9.38 5.27
N ILE A 483 -7.20 10.28 4.71
CA ILE A 483 -5.74 10.13 4.64
C ILE A 483 -5.10 10.19 6.02
N VAL A 484 -5.56 11.12 6.88
CA VAL A 484 -5.11 11.20 8.28
C VAL A 484 -5.36 9.84 8.98
N HIS A 485 -6.54 9.23 8.80
CA HIS A 485 -6.84 7.89 9.33
C HIS A 485 -5.93 6.78 8.80
N ILE A 486 -5.72 6.73 7.48
CA ILE A 486 -4.87 5.71 6.84
C ILE A 486 -3.43 5.79 7.38
N CYS A 487 -2.89 7.02 7.53
CA CYS A 487 -1.58 7.24 8.17
C CYS A 487 -1.56 6.71 9.61
N GLY A 488 -2.64 6.93 10.37
CA GLY A 488 -2.83 6.37 11.71
C GLY A 488 -2.81 4.83 11.76
N TYR A 489 -3.43 4.14 10.80
CA TYR A 489 -3.38 2.67 10.75
C TYR A 489 -2.00 2.12 10.42
N ILE A 490 -1.26 2.78 9.50
CA ILE A 490 0.13 2.43 9.21
C ILE A 490 0.98 2.58 10.48
N ALA A 491 0.79 3.68 11.23
CA ALA A 491 1.47 3.93 12.48
C ALA A 491 1.14 2.83 13.53
N THR A 492 -0.12 2.43 13.61
CA THR A 492 -0.59 1.41 14.57
C THR A 492 0.02 0.03 14.32
N ILE A 493 0.54 -0.30 13.14
CA ILE A 493 1.31 -1.54 12.90
C ILE A 493 2.55 -1.62 13.82
N LEU A 494 3.18 -0.48 14.10
CA LEU A 494 4.39 -0.40 14.94
C LEU A 494 4.08 -0.61 16.43
N SER A 495 2.87 -0.28 16.88
CA SER A 495 2.49 -0.36 18.30
C SER A 495 2.64 -1.77 18.89
N SER A 496 2.33 -2.82 18.13
CA SER A 496 2.45 -4.22 18.56
C SER A 496 3.92 -4.60 18.81
N TYR A 497 4.83 -4.10 17.98
CA TYR A 497 6.27 -4.31 18.14
C TYR A 497 6.88 -3.41 19.23
N ILE A 498 6.33 -2.22 19.47
CA ILE A 498 6.73 -1.38 20.61
C ILE A 498 6.43 -2.11 21.92
N VAL A 499 5.27 -2.76 22.05
CA VAL A 499 4.93 -3.56 23.23
C VAL A 499 5.77 -4.83 23.33
N TYR A 500 6.13 -5.44 22.19
CA TYR A 500 7.03 -6.60 22.15
C TYR A 500 8.42 -6.32 22.74
N LEU A 501 8.88 -5.06 22.75
CA LEU A 501 10.14 -4.67 23.38
C LEU A 501 10.19 -4.96 24.89
N LYS A 502 9.04 -5.25 25.54
CA LYS A 502 8.97 -5.72 26.93
C LYS A 502 9.83 -6.95 27.19
N ASN A 503 9.97 -7.84 26.19
CA ASN A 503 10.75 -9.07 26.30
C ASN A 503 12.26 -8.81 26.42
N TYR A 504 12.72 -7.62 26.02
CA TYR A 504 14.11 -7.20 26.21
C TYR A 504 14.28 -6.38 27.49
N ALA A 505 13.32 -5.48 27.75
CA ALA A 505 13.30 -4.66 28.95
C ALA A 505 11.87 -4.20 29.26
N ASP A 506 11.35 -4.55 30.45
CA ASP A 506 9.99 -4.23 30.91
C ASP A 506 9.65 -2.72 30.81
N TRP A 507 10.64 -1.84 30.99
CA TRP A 507 10.43 -0.39 30.98
C TRP A 507 10.40 0.24 29.58
N LEU A 508 10.94 -0.44 28.58
CA LEU A 508 11.24 0.13 27.26
C LEU A 508 9.98 0.54 26.46
N PRO A 509 8.89 -0.25 26.43
CA PRO A 509 7.66 0.13 25.74
C PRO A 509 7.07 1.44 26.24
N LEU A 510 6.94 1.60 27.56
CA LEU A 510 6.29 2.77 28.18
C LEU A 510 7.12 4.05 28.02
N VAL A 511 8.46 3.95 27.99
CA VAL A 511 9.34 5.10 27.69
C VAL A 511 9.20 5.54 26.23
N ILE A 512 9.16 4.60 25.28
CA ILE A 512 8.97 4.92 23.85
C ILE A 512 7.59 5.54 23.63
N VAL A 513 6.55 4.98 24.25
CA VAL A 513 5.19 5.52 24.22
C VAL A 513 5.15 6.94 24.80
N GLY A 514 5.81 7.18 25.94
CA GLY A 514 5.93 8.51 26.53
C GLY A 514 6.64 9.50 25.61
N ALA A 515 7.76 9.10 24.99
CA ALA A 515 8.52 9.93 24.06
C ALA A 515 7.70 10.30 22.80
N LEU A 516 6.94 9.34 22.23
CA LEU A 516 6.05 9.58 21.10
C LEU A 516 4.88 10.51 21.47
N ALA A 517 4.34 10.40 22.69
CA ALA A 517 3.34 11.34 23.20
C ALA A 517 3.92 12.76 23.32
N GLY A 518 5.15 12.90 23.83
CA GLY A 518 5.86 14.18 23.88
C GLY A 518 6.11 14.78 22.49
N LEU A 519 6.52 13.95 21.52
CA LEU A 519 6.70 14.36 20.13
C LEU A 519 5.39 14.84 19.49
N GLY A 520 4.28 14.12 19.70
CA GLY A 520 2.95 14.54 19.26
C GLY A 520 2.54 15.90 19.83
N GLY A 521 2.80 16.12 21.13
CA GLY A 521 2.60 17.42 21.78
C GLY A 521 3.43 18.55 21.16
N VAL A 522 4.70 18.31 20.81
CA VAL A 522 5.56 19.30 20.12
C VAL A 522 5.04 19.62 18.72
N ILE A 523 4.61 18.60 17.96
CA ILE A 523 4.04 18.78 16.61
C ILE A 523 2.76 19.62 16.68
N ALA A 524 1.89 19.37 17.68
CA ALA A 524 0.66 20.10 17.90
C ALA A 524 0.87 21.63 18.05
N ILE A 525 2.02 22.08 18.56
CA ILE A 525 2.33 23.51 18.68
C ILE A 525 2.40 24.21 17.31
N PHE A 526 2.82 23.50 16.27
CA PHE A 526 3.02 24.05 14.93
C PHE A 526 1.75 24.07 14.06
N LEU A 527 0.64 23.54 14.57
CA LEU A 527 -0.66 23.56 13.91
C LEU A 527 -1.48 24.81 14.32
N PRO A 528 -2.30 25.36 13.40
CA PRO A 528 -3.08 26.57 13.69
C PRO A 528 -4.30 26.25 14.55
N GLU A 529 -4.71 27.22 15.37
CA GLU A 529 -5.89 27.13 16.23
C GLU A 529 -7.17 27.43 15.43
N THR A 530 -8.22 26.65 15.69
CA THR A 530 -9.52 26.71 15.01
C THR A 530 -10.65 27.24 15.91
N ALA A 531 -10.40 27.42 17.21
CA ALA A 531 -11.40 27.91 18.14
C ALA A 531 -11.93 29.31 17.77
N ASN A 532 -13.26 29.45 17.79
CA ASN A 532 -14.01 30.68 17.48
C ASN A 532 -13.73 31.26 16.07
N LYS A 533 -13.27 30.42 15.13
CA LYS A 533 -13.09 30.79 13.73
C LYS A 533 -14.05 29.99 12.85
N ASP A 534 -14.54 30.63 11.79
CA ASP A 534 -15.41 29.96 10.84
C ASP A 534 -14.66 28.83 10.12
N MET A 535 -15.38 27.73 9.86
CA MET A 535 -14.81 26.62 9.12
C MET A 535 -14.48 27.05 7.70
N PRO A 536 -13.30 26.69 7.16
CA PRO A 536 -12.92 27.09 5.82
C PRO A 536 -13.81 26.41 4.78
N HIS A 537 -14.48 27.23 3.97
CA HIS A 537 -15.34 26.75 2.90
C HIS A 537 -14.55 26.58 1.60
N THR A 538 -13.66 27.53 1.31
CA THR A 538 -12.76 27.52 0.16
C THR A 538 -11.32 27.21 0.58
N PHE A 539 -10.47 26.93 -0.42
CA PHE A 539 -9.04 26.72 -0.19
C PHE A 539 -8.31 28.01 0.23
N ASP A 540 -8.85 29.19 -0.10
CA ASP A 540 -8.27 30.49 0.26
C ASP A 540 -8.53 30.80 1.74
N ASP A 541 -9.76 30.58 2.20
CA ASP A 541 -10.15 30.71 3.62
C ASP A 541 -9.24 29.86 4.53
N ALA A 542 -8.92 28.64 4.08
CA ALA A 542 -8.09 27.71 4.84
C ALA A 542 -6.60 28.14 4.90
N GLU A 543 -6.07 28.80 3.85
CA GLU A 543 -4.72 29.37 3.89
C GLU A 543 -4.66 30.61 4.78
N GLU A 544 -5.71 31.44 4.77
CA GLU A 544 -5.80 32.64 5.60
C GLU A 544 -5.89 32.30 7.09
N LEU A 545 -6.69 31.28 7.44
CA LEU A 545 -6.76 30.69 8.78
C LEU A 545 -5.37 30.34 9.34
N SER A 546 -4.45 29.92 8.46
CA SER A 546 -3.09 29.50 8.77
C SER A 546 -2.03 30.62 8.71
N ARG A 547 -2.33 31.77 8.09
CA ARG A 547 -1.34 32.85 7.83
C ARG A 547 -1.20 33.86 8.97
N ASN A 548 -2.28 34.10 9.72
CA ASN A 548 -2.39 35.24 10.63
C ASN A 548 -2.24 34.92 12.12
N GLN A 549 -1.72 33.75 12.50
CA GLN A 549 -1.64 33.31 13.91
C GLN A 549 -0.21 33.32 14.47
N LYS A 550 -0.01 33.96 15.63
CA LYS A 550 1.28 33.98 16.34
C LYS A 550 1.49 32.67 17.10
N PHE A 551 2.75 32.31 17.31
CA PHE A 551 3.15 31.10 18.01
C PHE A 551 2.61 31.01 19.45
N TRP A 552 2.22 32.12 20.10
CA TRP A 552 1.72 32.14 21.48
C TRP A 552 0.25 32.52 21.62
N ASP A 553 -0.54 32.47 20.54
CA ASP A 553 -1.95 32.81 20.61
C ASP A 553 -2.70 31.79 21.49
N ILE A 554 -3.29 32.29 22.58
CA ILE A 554 -4.15 31.54 23.48
C ILE A 554 -5.55 32.17 23.39
N PRO A 555 -6.58 31.44 22.89
CA PRO A 555 -7.93 31.98 22.70
C PRO A 555 -8.54 32.62 23.95
N CYS A 556 -8.18 32.14 25.14
CA CYS A 556 -8.71 32.66 26.40
C CYS A 556 -8.10 34.00 26.85
N LEU A 557 -7.00 34.47 26.23
CA LEU A 557 -6.31 35.72 26.58
C LEU A 557 -6.46 36.84 25.52
N GLY A 558 -6.91 36.53 24.29
CA GLY A 558 -6.84 37.41 23.12
C GLY A 558 -7.98 38.42 22.90
N LYS A 559 -8.87 38.66 23.86
CA LYS A 559 -10.09 39.48 23.67
C LYS A 559 -9.89 41.01 23.58
N LYS A 560 -8.76 41.53 23.08
CA LYS A 560 -8.50 43.00 23.09
C LYS A 560 -7.82 43.64 21.86
N GLU A 561 -7.45 42.91 20.82
CA GLU A 561 -6.70 43.50 19.68
C GLU A 561 -7.57 43.93 18.47
N GLU A 562 -8.82 43.46 18.32
CA GLU A 562 -9.64 43.76 17.13
C GLU A 562 -10.29 45.16 17.09
N GLU A 563 -10.25 45.95 18.17
CA GLU A 563 -10.78 47.33 18.17
C GLU A 563 -9.77 48.40 17.68
N LEU A 564 -8.51 48.03 17.40
CA LEU A 564 -7.43 48.99 17.05
C LEU A 564 -7.13 49.08 15.55
N ASP A 565 -7.43 48.07 14.74
CA ASP A 565 -7.09 48.05 13.30
C ASP A 565 -8.11 48.76 12.40
N GLU A 566 -9.35 49.00 12.86
CA GLU A 566 -10.33 49.80 12.10
C GLU A 566 -9.97 51.29 12.03
N GLN A 567 -9.07 51.78 12.88
CA GLN A 567 -8.66 53.20 12.88
C GLN A 567 -7.48 53.52 11.95
N ALA A 568 -6.75 52.52 11.44
CA ALA A 568 -5.53 52.73 10.66
C ALA A 568 -5.76 52.87 9.14
N THR A 569 -6.92 52.47 8.61
CA THR A 569 -7.19 52.37 7.16
C THR A 569 -7.76 53.64 6.50
N GLN A 570 -7.74 54.80 7.16
CA GLN A 570 -8.22 56.06 6.57
C GLN A 570 -7.16 56.93 5.90
N ASP A 571 -5.87 56.61 6.02
CA ASP A 571 -4.81 57.42 5.41
C ASP A 571 -3.97 56.62 4.41
N VAL A 572 -3.65 57.30 3.30
CA VAL A 572 -2.73 56.94 2.20
C VAL A 572 -3.37 56.30 0.96
N GLY A 573 -3.71 57.17 -0.01
CA GLY A 573 -3.99 56.80 -1.39
C GLY A 573 -2.72 56.67 -2.24
N PHE A 574 -2.70 55.68 -3.14
CA PHE A 574 -1.79 55.66 -4.29
C PHE A 574 -2.47 55.01 -5.51
N LYS A 575 -2.38 55.69 -6.66
CA LYS A 575 -2.90 55.26 -7.98
C LYS A 575 -1.86 54.43 -8.73
N LEU A 576 -2.28 53.37 -9.43
CA LEU A 576 -1.57 52.73 -10.54
C LEU A 576 -2.57 52.34 -11.65
N GLU A 577 -2.17 52.53 -12.92
CA GLU A 577 -2.96 52.41 -14.16
C GLU A 577 -3.15 50.95 -14.65
N PRO A 578 -4.15 50.64 -15.51
CA PRO A 578 -4.44 49.28 -15.96
C PRO A 578 -3.73 48.89 -17.28
N LYS A 579 -3.26 47.64 -17.38
CA LYS A 579 -2.87 46.98 -18.64
C LYS A 579 -4.08 46.32 -19.31
N LYS A 580 -4.05 46.24 -20.64
CA LYS A 580 -5.05 45.61 -21.52
C LYS A 580 -4.51 44.26 -22.00
N GLU A 581 -5.33 43.20 -21.96
CA GLU A 581 -5.09 41.96 -22.72
C GLU A 581 -6.20 41.61 -23.72
N ASN A 582 -5.76 40.96 -24.80
CA ASN A 582 -6.41 40.77 -26.10
C ASN A 582 -7.39 39.57 -26.14
N LYS A 583 -8.29 39.59 -27.12
CA LYS A 583 -9.52 38.77 -27.20
C LYS A 583 -9.48 37.66 -28.28
N GLN A 584 -8.31 37.10 -28.62
CA GLN A 584 -8.12 36.41 -29.92
C GLN A 584 -7.69 34.91 -29.91
N ASP A 585 -7.58 34.22 -28.76
CA ASP A 585 -7.07 32.83 -28.68
C ASP A 585 -8.13 31.71 -28.50
N ARG A 586 -9.39 31.88 -28.94
CA ARG A 586 -10.46 30.88 -28.72
C ARG A 586 -10.80 29.91 -29.88
N ASP A 587 -10.00 29.81 -30.96
CA ASP A 587 -10.42 29.10 -32.20
C ASP A 587 -9.50 27.95 -32.71
N GLN A 588 -8.65 27.29 -31.89
CA GLN A 588 -7.87 26.10 -32.31
C GLN A 588 -8.40 24.80 -31.70
N VAL A 589 -8.58 23.76 -32.52
CA VAL A 589 -9.10 22.43 -32.12
C VAL A 589 -7.99 21.37 -32.22
N ASP A 590 -7.69 20.67 -31.12
CA ASP A 590 -6.63 19.64 -30.98
C ASP A 590 -7.15 18.20 -31.22
N TYR A 591 -6.26 17.25 -31.51
CA TYR A 591 -6.55 15.83 -31.69
C TYR A 591 -7.23 15.23 -30.44
N ASP A 592 -6.80 15.63 -29.25
CA ASP A 592 -7.36 15.12 -28.00
C ASP A 592 -8.81 15.62 -27.78
N GLU A 593 -9.16 16.79 -28.32
CA GLU A 593 -10.53 17.32 -28.36
C GLU A 593 -11.40 16.61 -29.41
N LEU A 594 -10.82 16.23 -30.54
CA LEU A 594 -11.52 15.41 -31.53
C LEU A 594 -11.81 14.00 -30.99
N LEU A 595 -10.86 13.39 -30.29
CA LEU A 595 -11.01 12.06 -29.68
C LEU A 595 -12.05 12.07 -28.54
N SER A 596 -12.09 13.12 -27.71
CA SER A 596 -13.07 13.25 -26.62
C SER A 596 -14.51 13.35 -27.16
N SER A 597 -14.70 14.01 -28.31
CA SER A 597 -16.01 14.10 -28.99
C SER A 597 -16.55 12.74 -29.47
N ALA A 598 -15.66 11.80 -29.83
CA ALA A 598 -16.02 10.43 -30.18
C ALA A 598 -16.29 9.53 -28.96
N GLY A 599 -16.08 10.06 -27.76
CA GLY A 599 -16.30 9.41 -26.48
C GLY A 599 -14.99 9.20 -25.71
N GLU A 600 -14.86 9.92 -24.61
CA GLU A 600 -13.70 9.90 -23.70
C GLU A 600 -13.37 8.50 -23.15
N PHE A 601 -14.40 7.72 -22.78
CA PHE A 601 -14.28 6.33 -22.34
C PHE A 601 -15.57 5.56 -22.64
N GLY A 602 -15.57 4.78 -23.72
CA GLY A 602 -16.75 4.05 -24.19
C GLY A 602 -16.51 2.56 -24.41
N ARG A 603 -17.49 1.89 -25.03
CA ARG A 603 -17.49 0.43 -25.25
C ARG A 603 -16.31 -0.04 -26.10
N TYR A 604 -15.86 0.78 -27.05
CA TYR A 604 -14.72 0.43 -27.89
C TYR A 604 -13.39 0.42 -27.12
N GLN A 605 -13.15 1.44 -26.28
CA GLN A 605 -11.94 1.52 -25.47
C GLN A 605 -11.86 0.36 -24.46
N LEU A 606 -13.01 -0.08 -23.93
CA LEU A 606 -13.10 -1.26 -23.06
C LEU A 606 -12.81 -2.57 -23.82
N LEU A 607 -13.32 -2.70 -25.05
CA LEU A 607 -13.02 -3.84 -25.92
C LEU A 607 -11.52 -3.90 -26.28
N LEU A 608 -10.91 -2.76 -26.62
CA LEU A 608 -9.50 -2.65 -26.95
C LEU A 608 -8.61 -3.01 -25.74
N PHE A 609 -8.98 -2.54 -24.55
CA PHE A 609 -8.29 -2.87 -23.30
C PHE A 609 -8.24 -4.38 -23.06
N PHE A 610 -9.36 -5.10 -23.18
CA PHE A 610 -9.35 -6.55 -23.01
C PHE A 610 -8.63 -7.28 -24.16
N SER A 611 -8.57 -6.68 -25.36
CA SER A 611 -7.89 -7.29 -26.51
C SER A 611 -6.37 -7.30 -26.38
N THR A 612 -5.77 -6.49 -25.49
CA THR A 612 -4.30 -6.46 -25.30
C THR A 612 -3.77 -7.47 -24.28
N PHE A 613 -4.64 -8.18 -23.54
CA PHE A 613 -4.22 -9.17 -22.53
C PHE A 613 -3.16 -10.19 -23.01
N PRO A 614 -3.20 -10.73 -24.26
CA PRO A 614 -2.25 -11.75 -24.67
C PRO A 614 -0.81 -11.22 -24.71
N PHE A 615 -0.62 -9.94 -25.03
CA PHE A 615 0.71 -9.32 -25.13
C PHE A 615 1.40 -9.18 -23.78
N TYR A 616 0.64 -8.99 -22.70
CA TYR A 616 1.16 -8.99 -21.34
C TYR A 616 1.54 -10.41 -20.88
N MET A 617 0.75 -11.42 -21.25
CA MET A 617 1.11 -12.84 -21.04
C MET A 617 2.45 -13.18 -21.72
N PHE A 618 2.61 -12.76 -22.97
CA PHE A 618 3.83 -13.01 -23.75
C PHE A 618 5.07 -12.38 -23.10
N GLY A 619 4.96 -11.14 -22.63
CA GLY A 619 6.06 -10.45 -21.93
C GLY A 619 6.56 -11.21 -20.70
N VAL A 620 5.64 -11.68 -19.85
CA VAL A 620 5.97 -12.50 -18.68
C VAL A 620 6.66 -13.80 -19.09
N PHE A 621 6.10 -14.50 -20.08
CA PHE A 621 6.60 -15.78 -20.54
C PHE A 621 8.00 -15.68 -21.16
N VAL A 622 8.29 -14.61 -21.90
CA VAL A 622 9.63 -14.35 -22.45
C VAL A 622 10.67 -14.13 -21.35
N TYR A 623 10.29 -13.41 -20.30
CA TYR A 623 11.25 -12.96 -19.30
C TYR A 623 11.52 -13.97 -18.19
N PHE A 624 10.48 -14.37 -17.46
CA PHE A 624 10.64 -15.10 -16.20
C PHE A 624 10.80 -16.62 -16.41
N SER A 625 10.41 -17.15 -17.58
CA SER A 625 10.54 -18.59 -17.85
C SER A 625 11.99 -19.08 -17.79
N GLN A 626 12.96 -18.22 -18.12
CA GLN A 626 14.38 -18.57 -18.04
C GLN A 626 14.89 -18.83 -16.62
N LEU A 627 14.28 -18.21 -15.59
CA LEU A 627 14.66 -18.45 -14.20
C LEU A 627 14.39 -19.91 -13.83
N PHE A 628 13.18 -20.39 -14.10
CA PHE A 628 12.79 -21.79 -13.90
C PHE A 628 13.56 -22.79 -14.78
N MET A 629 14.05 -22.35 -15.95
CA MET A 629 14.89 -23.20 -16.80
C MET A 629 16.33 -23.32 -16.31
N THR A 630 16.85 -22.33 -15.58
CA THR A 630 18.29 -22.18 -15.25
C THR A 630 18.62 -22.26 -13.76
N GLU A 631 17.65 -22.20 -12.86
CA GLU A 631 17.89 -22.39 -11.43
C GLU A 631 18.32 -23.84 -11.13
N VAL A 632 19.13 -24.04 -10.10
CA VAL A 632 19.60 -25.35 -9.65
C VAL A 632 19.64 -25.36 -8.12
N SER A 633 19.35 -26.52 -7.51
CA SER A 633 19.41 -26.66 -6.06
C SER A 633 20.83 -26.48 -5.55
N ALA A 634 20.96 -25.90 -4.34
CA ALA A 634 22.26 -25.70 -3.72
C ALA A 634 22.89 -27.03 -3.26
N ASN A 635 22.05 -28.01 -2.90
CA ASN A 635 22.46 -29.35 -2.51
C ASN A 635 22.79 -30.21 -3.75
N HIS A 636 24.07 -30.41 -3.98
CA HIS A 636 24.59 -31.26 -5.06
C HIS A 636 25.85 -31.99 -4.60
N TRP A 637 26.05 -33.18 -5.16
CA TRP A 637 27.15 -34.08 -4.83
C TRP A 637 27.74 -34.73 -6.08
N CYS A 638 28.95 -35.27 -5.94
CA CYS A 638 29.56 -36.04 -7.02
C CYS A 638 28.76 -37.31 -7.29
N TRP A 639 28.40 -37.54 -8.56
CA TRP A 639 27.81 -38.81 -8.98
C TRP A 639 28.89 -39.88 -9.09
N ILE A 640 28.70 -41.02 -8.42
CA ILE A 640 29.61 -42.17 -8.44
C ILE A 640 28.83 -43.41 -8.90
N PRO A 641 29.08 -43.90 -10.13
CA PRO A 641 28.29 -45.00 -10.71
C PRO A 641 28.45 -46.31 -9.94
N GLU A 642 29.60 -46.55 -9.30
CA GLU A 642 29.89 -47.77 -8.55
C GLU A 642 29.03 -47.92 -7.28
N LEU A 643 28.42 -46.83 -6.79
CA LEU A 643 27.61 -46.80 -5.57
C LEU A 643 26.10 -46.73 -5.85
N GLU A 644 25.65 -46.85 -7.11
CA GLU A 644 24.25 -46.63 -7.52
C GLU A 644 23.22 -47.49 -6.75
N ASN A 645 23.61 -48.68 -6.30
CA ASN A 645 22.72 -49.61 -5.58
C ASN A 645 22.44 -49.23 -4.11
N LEU A 646 23.16 -48.25 -3.56
CA LEU A 646 22.96 -47.75 -2.19
C LEU A 646 21.93 -46.62 -2.14
N THR A 647 21.37 -46.40 -0.95
CA THR A 647 20.48 -45.24 -0.75
C THR A 647 21.24 -43.92 -0.86
N GLU A 648 20.57 -42.84 -1.22
CA GLU A 648 21.17 -41.50 -1.37
C GLU A 648 21.97 -41.08 -0.13
N VAL A 649 21.42 -41.31 1.07
CA VAL A 649 22.07 -40.99 2.34
C VAL A 649 23.32 -41.86 2.57
N GLU A 650 23.26 -43.15 2.22
CA GLU A 650 24.42 -44.04 2.34
C GLU A 650 25.53 -43.65 1.35
N ARG A 651 25.18 -43.23 0.13
CA ARG A 651 26.15 -42.76 -0.87
C ARG A 651 26.86 -41.49 -0.42
N ILE A 652 26.11 -40.52 0.11
CA ILE A 652 26.66 -39.27 0.62
C ILE A 652 27.59 -39.56 1.80
N ASN A 653 27.12 -40.32 2.79
CA ASN A 653 27.89 -40.63 4.00
C ASN A 653 29.18 -41.42 3.71
N LEU A 654 29.19 -42.25 2.67
CA LEU A 654 30.33 -43.09 2.32
C LEU A 654 31.34 -42.38 1.42
N ALA A 655 30.88 -41.57 0.46
CA ALA A 655 31.71 -41.07 -0.61
C ALA A 655 32.07 -39.59 -0.56
N ILE A 656 31.31 -38.80 0.20
CA ILE A 656 31.47 -37.36 0.26
C ILE A 656 32.17 -36.97 1.57
N PRO A 657 33.28 -36.22 1.52
CA PRO A 657 33.96 -35.76 2.73
C PRO A 657 33.11 -34.78 3.52
N ALA A 658 33.20 -34.85 4.85
CA ALA A 658 32.55 -33.90 5.73
C ALA A 658 33.26 -32.53 5.63
N ASP A 659 32.49 -31.45 5.49
CA ASP A 659 33.02 -30.09 5.44
C ASP A 659 32.32 -29.22 6.48
N VAL A 660 33.08 -28.90 7.53
CA VAL A 660 32.65 -28.06 8.67
C VAL A 660 32.33 -26.63 8.23
N LYS A 661 32.82 -26.18 7.08
CA LYS A 661 32.52 -24.86 6.51
C LYS A 661 31.25 -24.85 5.67
N SER A 662 30.79 -26.02 5.23
CA SER A 662 29.54 -26.12 4.48
C SER A 662 28.36 -26.11 5.45
N ILE A 663 27.28 -25.41 5.08
CA ILE A 663 26.03 -25.32 5.87
C ILE A 663 25.43 -26.72 6.12
N TYR A 664 25.71 -27.67 5.24
CA TYR A 664 25.11 -29.01 5.22
C TYR A 664 26.05 -30.11 5.74
N GLY A 665 27.25 -29.75 6.17
CA GLY A 665 28.23 -30.69 6.74
C GLY A 665 28.99 -31.57 5.73
N TYR A 666 28.76 -31.43 4.42
CA TYR A 666 29.42 -32.22 3.36
C TYR A 666 30.02 -31.33 2.25
N SER A 667 31.13 -31.75 1.65
CA SER A 667 31.73 -31.09 0.50
C SER A 667 30.88 -31.27 -0.76
N GLN A 668 30.52 -30.18 -1.44
CA GLN A 668 29.65 -30.22 -2.62
C GLN A 668 30.42 -30.53 -3.92
N CYS A 669 31.72 -30.25 -3.96
CA CYS A 669 32.53 -30.30 -5.19
C CYS A 669 33.61 -31.40 -5.18
N GLN A 670 33.79 -32.10 -4.06
CA GLN A 670 34.83 -33.11 -3.89
C GLN A 670 34.23 -34.43 -3.42
N ALA A 671 34.85 -35.54 -3.82
CA ALA A 671 34.58 -36.87 -3.32
C ALA A 671 35.89 -37.55 -2.92
N TYR A 672 35.79 -38.53 -2.02
CA TYR A 672 36.93 -39.38 -1.70
C TYR A 672 37.36 -40.21 -2.91
N VAL A 673 38.67 -40.42 -3.05
CA VAL A 673 39.24 -41.30 -4.06
C VAL A 673 39.51 -42.65 -3.39
N ALA A 674 38.69 -43.64 -3.70
CA ALA A 674 38.88 -44.98 -3.18
C ALA A 674 38.37 -46.05 -4.13
N ASN A 675 38.79 -47.30 -3.90
CA ASN A 675 38.26 -48.43 -4.66
C ASN A 675 36.91 -48.86 -4.06
N TRP A 676 35.81 -48.36 -4.66
CA TRP A 676 34.45 -48.56 -4.15
C TRP A 676 34.05 -50.04 -4.06
N THR A 677 34.54 -50.90 -4.96
CA THR A 677 34.24 -52.34 -4.91
C THR A 677 34.84 -53.01 -3.67
N ASP A 678 36.03 -52.59 -3.27
CA ASP A 678 36.71 -53.16 -2.10
C ASP A 678 36.06 -52.64 -0.81
N ILE A 679 35.71 -51.35 -0.74
CA ILE A 679 35.03 -50.74 0.42
C ILE A 679 33.66 -51.38 0.69
N LEU A 680 32.88 -51.64 -0.36
CA LEU A 680 31.59 -52.31 -0.22
C LEU A 680 31.74 -53.75 0.31
N SER A 681 32.88 -54.40 0.06
CA SER A 681 33.16 -55.76 0.54
C SER A 681 33.71 -55.81 1.97
N THR A 682 34.47 -54.79 2.40
CA THR A 682 35.11 -54.73 3.72
C THR A 682 34.26 -54.00 4.76
N GLY A 683 33.28 -53.19 4.36
CA GLY A 683 32.45 -52.40 5.26
C GLY A 683 33.21 -51.29 6.00
N GLN A 684 34.35 -50.87 5.44
CA GLN A 684 35.22 -49.87 6.06
C GLN A 684 34.58 -48.49 5.99
N LYS A 685 34.52 -47.81 7.14
CA LYS A 685 33.98 -46.45 7.24
C LYS A 685 35.00 -45.43 6.70
N PRO A 686 34.52 -44.30 6.16
CA PRO A 686 35.40 -43.24 5.67
C PRO A 686 36.24 -42.68 6.81
N ASP A 687 37.51 -42.46 6.51
CA ASP A 687 38.50 -41.89 7.42
C ASP A 687 38.96 -40.53 6.87
N GLU A 688 39.21 -39.55 7.74
CA GLU A 688 39.58 -38.16 7.36
C GLU A 688 40.93 -38.10 6.61
N THR A 689 41.67 -39.21 6.59
CA THR A 689 42.97 -39.37 5.93
C THR A 689 42.87 -39.73 4.45
N TRP A 690 41.67 -40.03 3.93
CA TRP A 690 41.47 -40.42 2.53
C TRP A 690 41.72 -39.25 1.57
N GLU A 691 42.34 -39.54 0.43
CA GLU A 691 42.57 -38.51 -0.61
C GLU A 691 41.23 -38.06 -1.23
N THR A 692 41.12 -36.77 -1.55
CA THR A 692 39.93 -36.19 -2.19
C THR A 692 40.25 -35.68 -3.60
N ALA A 693 39.28 -35.80 -4.51
CA ALA A 693 39.38 -35.30 -5.89
C ALA A 693 38.09 -34.60 -6.34
N PRO A 694 38.15 -33.68 -7.33
CA PRO A 694 36.96 -33.07 -7.92
C PRO A 694 36.12 -34.10 -8.68
N CYS A 695 34.80 -33.89 -8.74
CA CYS A 695 33.86 -34.81 -9.37
C CYS A 695 34.20 -35.09 -10.86
N GLN A 696 34.31 -36.36 -11.25
CA GLN A 696 34.64 -36.75 -12.63
C GLN A 696 33.44 -37.29 -13.44
N ASN A 697 32.50 -37.96 -12.78
CA ASN A 697 31.44 -38.74 -13.43
C ASN A 697 30.07 -38.05 -13.45
N GLY A 698 30.03 -36.73 -13.24
CA GLY A 698 28.81 -35.93 -13.23
C GLY A 698 28.33 -35.60 -11.81
N TRP A 699 27.06 -35.19 -11.73
CA TRP A 699 26.47 -34.58 -10.53
C TRP A 699 25.15 -35.23 -10.18
N GLU A 700 24.93 -35.43 -8.88
CA GLU A 700 23.64 -35.74 -8.30
C GLU A 700 23.10 -34.50 -7.58
N PHE A 701 21.82 -34.20 -7.77
CA PHE A 701 21.16 -33.01 -7.23
C PHE A 701 20.01 -33.40 -6.33
N ASP A 702 19.88 -32.71 -5.20
CA ASP A 702 18.71 -32.83 -4.35
C ASP A 702 17.47 -32.31 -5.09
N LYS A 703 16.44 -33.15 -5.14
CA LYS A 703 15.15 -32.89 -5.82
C LYS A 703 14.09 -32.34 -4.87
N SER A 704 14.44 -32.08 -3.61
CA SER A 704 13.53 -31.51 -2.61
C SER A 704 13.05 -30.11 -2.97
N GLU A 705 13.96 -29.24 -3.44
CA GLU A 705 13.65 -27.84 -3.81
C GLU A 705 13.15 -27.70 -5.26
N ILE A 706 13.83 -28.37 -6.20
CA ILE A 706 13.49 -28.33 -7.63
C ILE A 706 13.24 -29.76 -8.10
N PRO A 707 11.97 -30.19 -8.25
CA PRO A 707 11.62 -31.59 -8.48
C PRO A 707 11.84 -32.07 -9.93
N TYR A 708 12.37 -31.22 -10.82
CA TYR A 708 12.55 -31.51 -12.24
C TYR A 708 13.94 -31.12 -12.75
N PRO A 709 14.44 -31.77 -13.81
CA PRO A 709 15.70 -31.38 -14.42
C PRO A 709 15.58 -30.02 -15.10
N THR A 710 16.53 -29.14 -14.75
CA THR A 710 16.80 -27.84 -15.36
C THR A 710 17.98 -27.94 -16.32
N ILE A 711 18.20 -26.94 -17.19
CA ILE A 711 19.35 -27.00 -18.10
C ILE A 711 20.68 -26.98 -17.32
N SER A 712 20.69 -26.30 -16.18
CA SER A 712 21.85 -26.19 -15.29
C SER A 712 22.17 -27.52 -14.60
N SER A 713 21.15 -28.29 -14.20
CA SER A 713 21.35 -29.64 -13.66
C SER A 713 21.67 -30.67 -14.76
N GLU A 714 21.05 -30.59 -15.94
CA GLU A 714 21.33 -31.50 -17.08
C GLU A 714 22.76 -31.31 -17.65
N LEU A 715 23.29 -30.08 -17.67
CA LEU A 715 24.63 -29.77 -18.17
C LEU A 715 25.70 -29.60 -17.08
N GLY A 716 25.34 -29.72 -15.80
CA GLY A 716 26.24 -29.62 -14.66
C GLY A 716 26.90 -28.24 -14.49
N TRP A 717 26.10 -27.17 -14.39
CA TRP A 717 26.57 -25.80 -14.17
C TRP A 717 26.83 -25.49 -12.68
N VAL A 718 27.64 -26.33 -12.03
CA VAL A 718 28.03 -26.19 -10.62
C VAL A 718 29.56 -26.21 -10.47
N CYS A 719 30.05 -25.87 -9.28
CA CYS A 719 31.49 -25.77 -8.96
C CYS A 719 32.26 -24.94 -10.00
N ASP A 720 33.13 -25.53 -10.83
CA ASP A 720 33.93 -24.81 -11.84
C ASP A 720 33.10 -24.05 -12.89
N LYS A 721 31.83 -24.45 -13.09
CA LYS A 721 30.92 -23.87 -14.09
C LYS A 721 29.76 -23.06 -13.49
N ASN A 722 29.85 -22.72 -12.20
CA ASN A 722 28.83 -21.97 -11.47
C ASN A 722 28.47 -20.60 -12.10
N SER A 723 29.37 -19.97 -12.86
CA SER A 723 29.13 -18.67 -13.51
C SER A 723 28.27 -18.73 -14.78
N TYR A 724 27.99 -19.92 -15.32
CA TYR A 724 27.28 -20.08 -16.60
C TYR A 724 25.82 -19.64 -16.51
N GLN A 725 25.15 -19.87 -15.38
CA GLN A 725 23.78 -19.37 -15.14
C GLN A 725 23.71 -17.85 -15.27
N ALA A 726 24.58 -17.12 -14.54
CA ALA A 726 24.63 -15.67 -14.58
C ALA A 726 24.98 -15.14 -15.98
N THR A 727 25.91 -15.81 -16.68
CA THR A 727 26.34 -15.41 -18.02
C THR A 727 25.26 -15.60 -19.08
N ALA A 728 24.49 -16.70 -19.05
CA ALA A 728 23.37 -16.92 -19.98
C ALA A 728 22.26 -15.87 -19.78
N GLN A 729 21.96 -15.51 -18.53
CA GLN A 729 20.98 -14.48 -18.18
C GLN A 729 21.47 -13.07 -18.58
N ALA A 730 22.76 -12.77 -18.44
CA ALA A 730 23.35 -11.52 -18.93
C ALA A 730 23.25 -11.40 -20.46
N ILE A 731 23.52 -12.49 -21.20
CA ILE A 731 23.41 -12.52 -22.67
C ILE A 731 21.98 -12.27 -23.16
N PHE A 732 20.96 -12.74 -22.41
CA PHE A 732 19.56 -12.40 -22.67
C PHE A 732 19.33 -10.88 -22.67
N PHE A 733 19.81 -10.16 -21.66
CA PHE A 733 19.66 -8.70 -21.59
C PHE A 733 20.47 -7.94 -22.66
N ILE A 734 21.62 -8.48 -23.09
CA ILE A 734 22.33 -7.97 -24.28
C ILE A 734 21.45 -8.12 -25.52
N GLY A 735 20.71 -9.22 -25.64
CA GLY A 735 19.67 -9.41 -26.67
C GLY A 735 18.59 -8.32 -26.62
N SER A 736 18.10 -7.98 -25.43
CA SER A 736 17.08 -6.93 -25.22
C SER A 736 17.54 -5.55 -25.69
N ILE A 737 18.83 -5.21 -25.49
CA ILE A 737 19.42 -3.97 -26.00
C ILE A 737 19.35 -3.93 -27.54
N VAL A 738 19.79 -5.00 -28.20
CA VAL A 738 19.77 -5.09 -29.66
C VAL A 738 18.34 -5.10 -30.20
N GLY A 739 17.44 -5.81 -29.54
CA GLY A 739 16.02 -5.86 -29.84
C GLY A 739 15.33 -4.50 -29.76
N GLY A 740 15.62 -3.71 -28.72
CA GLY A 740 15.09 -2.35 -28.54
C GLY A 740 15.40 -1.44 -29.73
N PHE A 741 16.63 -1.46 -30.25
CA PHE A 741 16.99 -0.67 -31.43
C PHE A 741 16.28 -1.15 -32.70
N ILE A 742 16.24 -2.46 -32.94
CA ILE A 742 15.69 -3.02 -34.18
C ILE A 742 14.16 -2.92 -34.20
N ILE A 743 13.48 -3.36 -33.14
CA ILE A 743 12.01 -3.32 -33.07
C ILE A 743 11.52 -1.89 -32.90
N GLY A 744 12.24 -1.03 -32.18
CA GLY A 744 11.94 0.41 -32.11
C GLY A 744 11.96 1.06 -33.50
N TRP A 745 12.97 0.76 -34.33
CA TRP A 745 13.04 1.23 -35.71
C TRP A 745 11.87 0.72 -36.57
N VAL A 746 11.49 -0.55 -36.42
CA VAL A 746 10.32 -1.13 -37.10
C VAL A 746 9.05 -0.39 -36.69
N ALA A 747 8.87 -0.10 -35.40
CA ALA A 747 7.69 0.55 -34.86
C ALA A 747 7.48 1.97 -35.40
N ASP A 748 8.57 2.74 -35.57
CA ASP A 748 8.49 4.11 -36.09
C ASP A 748 8.29 4.14 -37.62
N ARG A 749 8.82 3.14 -38.34
CA ARG A 749 8.73 3.10 -39.81
C ARG A 749 7.43 2.46 -40.32
N TYR A 750 7.03 1.34 -39.75
CA TYR A 750 5.93 0.50 -40.25
C TYR A 750 4.67 0.54 -39.39
N GLY A 751 4.74 1.09 -38.18
CA GLY A 751 3.60 1.19 -37.26
C GLY A 751 3.80 0.32 -36.01
N ARG A 752 3.01 0.61 -34.96
CA ARG A 752 3.14 -0.03 -33.65
C ARG A 752 2.66 -1.48 -33.68
N LEU A 753 1.64 -1.78 -34.49
CA LEU A 753 1.06 -3.14 -34.56
C LEU A 753 1.98 -4.14 -35.29
N PRO A 754 2.57 -3.85 -36.47
CA PRO A 754 3.54 -4.74 -37.11
C PRO A 754 4.78 -5.00 -36.22
N ALA A 755 5.23 -4.00 -35.46
CA ALA A 755 6.34 -4.16 -34.53
C ALA A 755 6.00 -5.11 -33.37
N ALA A 756 4.77 -5.03 -32.82
CA ALA A 756 4.28 -5.97 -31.81
C ALA A 756 4.23 -7.41 -32.34
N VAL A 757 3.78 -7.62 -33.58
CA VAL A 757 3.74 -8.96 -34.19
C VAL A 757 5.16 -9.49 -34.43
N ALA A 758 6.06 -8.66 -34.97
CA ALA A 758 7.43 -9.04 -35.27
C ALA A 758 8.23 -9.45 -34.01
N SER A 759 8.10 -8.70 -32.91
CA SER A 759 8.79 -9.03 -31.65
C SER A 759 8.30 -10.34 -31.04
N ASN A 760 6.98 -10.59 -31.03
CA ASN A 760 6.43 -11.86 -30.52
C ASN A 760 6.83 -13.08 -31.36
N LEU A 761 6.90 -12.93 -32.69
CA LEU A 761 7.41 -14.00 -33.55
C LEU A 761 8.89 -14.31 -33.31
N LEU A 762 9.71 -13.28 -33.08
CA LEU A 762 11.12 -13.45 -32.73
C LEU A 762 11.28 -14.20 -31.40
N GLY A 763 10.46 -13.85 -30.40
CA GLY A 763 10.41 -14.54 -29.10
C GLY A 763 9.99 -16.00 -29.23
N CYS A 764 8.98 -16.29 -30.05
CA CYS A 764 8.53 -17.64 -30.35
C CYS A 764 9.65 -18.50 -30.95
N VAL A 765 10.36 -17.96 -31.96
CA VAL A 765 11.48 -18.66 -32.60
C VAL A 765 12.61 -18.91 -31.61
N GLY A 766 13.03 -17.90 -30.83
CA GLY A 766 14.10 -18.05 -29.83
C GLY A 766 13.77 -19.12 -28.78
N GLY A 767 12.52 -19.14 -28.30
CA GLY A 767 12.04 -20.11 -27.34
C GLY A 767 11.92 -21.55 -27.87
N LEU A 768 11.48 -21.73 -29.13
CA LEU A 768 11.47 -23.04 -29.80
C LEU A 768 12.89 -23.57 -30.04
N LEU A 769 13.81 -22.72 -30.51
CA LEU A 769 15.20 -23.09 -30.74
C LEU A 769 15.91 -23.53 -29.44
N SER A 770 15.52 -22.94 -28.31
CA SER A 770 16.11 -23.27 -27.00
C SER A 770 15.89 -24.72 -26.59
N THR A 771 14.82 -25.38 -27.06
CA THR A 771 14.53 -26.80 -26.77
C THR A 771 15.55 -27.75 -27.39
N PHE A 772 16.23 -27.31 -28.45
CA PHE A 772 17.25 -28.07 -29.16
C PHE A 772 18.67 -27.79 -28.68
N ALA A 773 18.84 -26.86 -27.72
CA ALA A 773 20.15 -26.50 -27.20
C ALA A 773 20.77 -27.67 -26.41
N ARG A 774 22.01 -28.04 -26.75
CA ARG A 774 22.77 -29.12 -26.08
C ARG A 774 24.03 -28.64 -25.38
N ASN A 775 24.38 -27.37 -25.56
CA ASN A 775 25.55 -26.77 -24.94
C ASN A 775 25.26 -25.32 -24.56
N PHE A 776 26.14 -24.77 -23.72
CA PHE A 776 26.02 -23.41 -23.20
C PHE A 776 25.91 -22.34 -24.31
N ILE A 777 26.70 -22.48 -25.38
CA ILE A 777 26.73 -21.49 -26.47
C ILE A 777 25.42 -21.49 -27.26
N GLN A 778 24.91 -22.65 -27.65
CA GLN A 778 23.63 -22.77 -28.36
C GLN A 778 22.49 -22.21 -27.50
N PHE A 779 22.46 -22.54 -26.20
CA PHE A 779 21.46 -21.99 -25.30
C PHE A 779 21.58 -20.47 -25.19
N SER A 780 22.80 -19.94 -25.06
CA SER A 780 23.06 -18.49 -24.98
C SER A 780 22.63 -17.75 -26.24
N ILE A 781 22.87 -18.30 -27.44
CA ILE A 781 22.39 -17.71 -28.70
C ILE A 781 20.86 -17.68 -28.74
N CYS A 782 20.20 -18.76 -28.33
CA CYS A 782 18.74 -18.79 -28.29
C CYS A 782 18.17 -17.80 -27.27
N ARG A 783 18.83 -17.65 -26.11
CA ARG A 783 18.51 -16.63 -25.10
C ARG A 783 18.73 -15.21 -25.61
N PHE A 784 19.78 -14.96 -26.39
CA PHE A 784 19.99 -13.68 -27.06
C PHE A 784 18.82 -13.34 -28.02
N ILE A 785 18.41 -14.29 -28.87
CA ILE A 785 17.28 -14.11 -29.80
C ILE A 785 15.97 -13.88 -29.03
N MET A 786 15.72 -14.67 -28.00
CA MET A 786 14.53 -14.51 -27.15
C MET A 786 14.54 -13.16 -26.40
N GLY A 787 15.71 -12.71 -25.95
CA GLY A 787 15.93 -11.40 -25.34
C GLY A 787 15.61 -10.24 -26.27
N MET A 788 15.87 -10.36 -27.59
CA MET A 788 15.49 -9.32 -28.55
C MET A 788 13.97 -9.02 -28.57
N ALA A 789 13.13 -9.97 -28.15
CA ALA A 789 11.69 -9.78 -28.03
C ALA A 789 11.24 -9.16 -26.69
N TYR A 790 12.09 -9.22 -25.66
CA TYR A 790 11.77 -8.76 -24.32
C TYR A 790 11.43 -7.27 -24.30
N ASP A 791 10.42 -6.93 -23.49
CA ASP A 791 9.76 -5.61 -23.34
C ASP A 791 9.06 -5.07 -24.60
N ASN A 792 9.68 -5.20 -25.78
CA ASN A 792 9.12 -4.75 -27.07
C ASN A 792 7.79 -5.43 -27.44
N CYS A 793 7.57 -6.68 -27.00
CA CYS A 793 6.32 -7.41 -27.21
C CYS A 793 5.13 -6.82 -26.42
N MET A 794 5.38 -6.22 -25.26
CA MET A 794 4.36 -5.63 -24.38
C MET A 794 4.24 -4.12 -24.58
N LEU A 795 5.37 -3.41 -24.73
CA LEU A 795 5.45 -1.97 -24.87
C LEU A 795 4.65 -1.46 -26.09
N MET A 796 4.68 -2.18 -27.21
CA MET A 796 3.92 -1.77 -28.41
C MET A 796 2.40 -1.86 -28.21
N ALA A 797 1.93 -2.88 -27.48
CA ALA A 797 0.51 -3.01 -27.14
C ALA A 797 0.07 -1.94 -26.12
N TYR A 798 0.94 -1.62 -25.16
CA TYR A 798 0.75 -0.52 -24.22
C TYR A 798 0.60 0.83 -24.95
N LEU A 799 1.48 1.13 -25.91
CA LEU A 799 1.43 2.39 -26.66
C LEU A 799 0.14 2.55 -27.48
N ILE A 800 -0.32 1.47 -28.13
CA ILE A 800 -1.58 1.51 -28.89
C ILE A 800 -2.76 1.87 -27.98
N VAL A 801 -2.87 1.26 -26.80
CA VAL A 801 -3.95 1.58 -25.84
C VAL A 801 -3.86 3.04 -25.39
N LEU A 802 -2.66 3.55 -25.13
CA LEU A 802 -2.45 4.93 -24.68
C LEU A 802 -2.87 5.96 -25.73
N GLU A 803 -2.69 5.67 -27.02
CA GLU A 803 -3.00 6.60 -28.12
C GLU A 803 -4.48 6.62 -28.52
N TYR A 804 -5.24 5.58 -28.15
CA TYR A 804 -6.69 5.46 -28.38
C TYR A 804 -7.55 5.98 -27.23
N VAL A 805 -6.92 6.43 -26.14
CA VAL A 805 -7.57 6.88 -24.92
C VAL A 805 -7.37 8.39 -24.75
N ALA A 806 -8.45 9.08 -24.36
CA ALA A 806 -8.41 10.50 -24.07
C ALA A 806 -7.43 10.78 -22.91
N PRO A 807 -6.75 11.94 -22.88
CA PRO A 807 -5.74 12.29 -21.87
C PRO A 807 -6.16 11.97 -20.44
N LYS A 808 -7.43 12.26 -20.12
CA LYS A 808 -8.11 12.02 -18.86
C LYS A 808 -8.01 10.58 -18.32
N TYR A 809 -7.87 9.59 -19.20
CA TYR A 809 -7.88 8.17 -18.84
C TYR A 809 -6.60 7.43 -19.24
N ARG A 810 -5.57 8.14 -19.78
CA ARG A 810 -4.33 7.51 -20.28
C ARG A 810 -3.54 6.81 -19.19
N SER A 811 -3.26 7.51 -18.10
CA SER A 811 -2.47 6.96 -16.98
C SER A 811 -3.19 5.79 -16.32
N LEU A 812 -4.51 5.90 -16.15
CA LEU A 812 -5.33 4.85 -15.55
C LEU A 812 -5.36 3.58 -16.42
N LEU A 813 -5.70 3.70 -17.70
CA LEU A 813 -5.91 2.52 -18.53
C LEU A 813 -4.60 1.78 -18.85
N SER A 814 -3.51 2.52 -18.97
CA SER A 814 -2.19 1.99 -19.31
C SER A 814 -1.52 1.29 -18.10
N ASN A 815 -1.65 1.84 -16.89
CA ASN A 815 -1.18 1.19 -15.66
C ASN A 815 -2.08 0.02 -15.22
N MET A 816 -3.39 0.10 -15.45
CA MET A 816 -4.31 -1.01 -15.16
C MET A 816 -4.08 -2.22 -16.06
N ALA A 817 -3.68 -2.02 -17.32
CA ALA A 817 -3.38 -3.13 -18.23
C ALA A 817 -2.15 -3.91 -17.77
N PHE A 818 -1.09 -3.20 -17.36
CA PHE A 818 0.11 -3.81 -16.77
C PHE A 818 -0.22 -4.49 -15.44
N SER A 819 -0.91 -3.80 -14.53
CA SER A 819 -1.30 -4.35 -13.22
C SER A 819 -2.10 -5.65 -13.38
N ILE A 820 -3.22 -5.64 -14.11
CA ILE A 820 -4.14 -6.79 -14.18
C ILE A 820 -3.54 -7.94 -14.98
N PHE A 821 -3.05 -7.69 -16.19
CA PHE A 821 -2.68 -8.78 -17.09
C PHE A 821 -1.28 -9.34 -16.78
N TYR A 822 -0.27 -8.49 -16.56
CA TYR A 822 1.10 -8.96 -16.28
C TYR A 822 1.15 -9.77 -14.97
N SER A 823 0.53 -9.26 -13.91
CA SER A 823 0.61 -9.85 -12.57
C SER A 823 -0.04 -11.23 -12.46
N VAL A 824 -1.16 -11.45 -13.17
CA VAL A 824 -1.82 -12.76 -13.20
C VAL A 824 -0.91 -13.82 -13.83
N PHE A 825 -0.22 -13.48 -14.91
CA PHE A 825 0.65 -14.44 -15.60
C PHE A 825 1.97 -14.67 -14.87
N VAL A 826 2.58 -13.64 -14.28
CA VAL A 826 3.84 -13.83 -13.53
C VAL A 826 3.62 -14.64 -12.26
N THR A 827 2.49 -14.46 -11.58
CA THR A 827 2.13 -15.22 -10.36
C THR A 827 1.77 -16.67 -10.69
N SER A 828 1.23 -16.93 -11.88
CA SER A 828 0.88 -18.31 -12.30
C SER A 828 2.04 -19.09 -12.92
N LEU A 829 3.09 -18.40 -13.40
CA LEU A 829 4.24 -19.03 -14.07
C LEU A 829 4.98 -20.10 -13.24
N PRO A 830 5.22 -19.96 -11.92
CA PRO A 830 5.86 -21.00 -11.10
C PRO A 830 5.07 -22.32 -11.12
N TRP A 831 3.73 -22.22 -11.10
CA TRP A 831 2.83 -23.36 -11.11
C TRP A 831 2.75 -24.01 -12.49
N ILE A 832 2.80 -23.19 -13.56
CA ILE A 832 2.94 -23.69 -14.93
C ILE A 832 4.26 -24.44 -15.07
N ALA A 833 5.36 -23.93 -14.49
CA ALA A 833 6.66 -24.57 -14.51
C ALA A 833 6.64 -25.95 -13.80
N LEU A 834 6.04 -26.02 -12.61
CA LEU A 834 5.84 -27.27 -11.87
C LEU A 834 4.99 -28.27 -12.65
N ALA A 835 3.88 -27.83 -13.24
CA ALA A 835 2.99 -28.69 -14.04
C ALA A 835 3.68 -29.24 -15.30
N CYS A 836 4.65 -28.52 -15.87
CA CYS A 836 5.41 -28.96 -17.04
C CYS A 836 6.44 -30.06 -16.71
N GLY A 837 6.97 -30.09 -15.48
CA GLY A 837 7.89 -31.14 -15.00
C GLY A 837 9.22 -31.29 -15.75
N HIS A 838 9.56 -30.40 -16.69
CA HIS A 838 10.83 -30.40 -17.42
C HIS A 838 11.07 -29.05 -18.13
N TRP A 839 12.30 -28.53 -18.09
CA TRP A 839 12.67 -27.24 -18.72
C TRP A 839 12.36 -27.13 -20.23
N LYS A 840 12.47 -28.22 -21.01
CA LYS A 840 12.14 -28.24 -22.44
C LYS A 840 10.65 -28.01 -22.67
N THR A 841 9.81 -28.66 -21.85
CA THR A 841 8.36 -28.48 -21.85
C THR A 841 7.97 -27.07 -21.42
N ILE A 842 8.64 -26.51 -20.41
CA ILE A 842 8.45 -25.11 -19.99
C ILE A 842 8.70 -24.18 -21.18
N SER A 843 9.83 -24.35 -21.89
CA SER A 843 10.17 -23.53 -23.06
C SER A 843 9.13 -23.65 -24.19
N LEU A 844 8.55 -24.83 -24.42
CA LEU A 844 7.49 -25.01 -25.43
C LEU A 844 6.18 -24.33 -25.03
N VAL A 845 5.72 -24.57 -23.80
CA VAL A 845 4.44 -24.07 -23.28
C VAL A 845 4.43 -22.54 -23.20
N THR A 846 5.56 -21.93 -22.86
CA THR A 846 5.67 -20.46 -22.78
C THR A 846 5.87 -19.80 -24.14
N SER A 847 6.45 -20.50 -25.13
CA SER A 847 6.82 -19.89 -26.42
C SER A 847 5.76 -20.06 -27.51
N LEU A 848 5.02 -21.17 -27.54
CA LEU A 848 3.98 -21.40 -28.55
C LEU A 848 2.84 -20.37 -28.55
N PRO A 849 2.35 -19.88 -27.39
CA PRO A 849 1.28 -18.88 -27.36
C PRO A 849 1.65 -17.58 -28.09
N LEU A 850 2.94 -17.22 -28.18
CA LEU A 850 3.39 -16.00 -28.85
C LEU A 850 3.04 -15.97 -30.35
N ALA A 851 2.88 -17.13 -30.99
CA ALA A 851 2.46 -17.23 -32.39
C ALA A 851 1.05 -16.66 -32.62
N LEU A 852 0.21 -16.61 -31.58
CA LEU A 852 -1.15 -16.04 -31.66
C LEU A 852 -1.13 -14.54 -31.98
N ALA A 853 0.00 -13.84 -31.80
CA ALA A 853 0.16 -12.44 -32.17
C ALA A 853 -0.13 -12.18 -33.67
N ILE A 854 0.00 -13.17 -34.56
CA ILE A 854 -0.34 -13.05 -35.99
C ILE A 854 -1.81 -12.62 -36.19
N PHE A 855 -2.72 -13.01 -35.29
CA PHE A 855 -4.14 -12.68 -35.37
C PHE A 855 -4.49 -11.31 -34.80
N ALA A 856 -3.53 -10.60 -34.18
CA ALA A 856 -3.78 -9.29 -33.57
C ALA A 856 -4.37 -8.23 -34.53
N PRO A 857 -3.98 -8.15 -35.82
CA PRO A 857 -4.57 -7.18 -36.75
C PRO A 857 -6.07 -7.35 -37.02
N LEU A 858 -6.66 -8.50 -36.67
CA LEU A 858 -8.10 -8.72 -36.83
C LEU A 858 -8.94 -7.97 -35.77
N PHE A 859 -8.35 -7.66 -34.62
CA PHE A 859 -9.07 -7.12 -33.46
C PHE A 859 -8.47 -5.80 -32.93
N ILE A 860 -7.19 -5.54 -33.20
CA ILE A 860 -6.46 -4.35 -32.75
C ILE A 860 -6.15 -3.45 -33.96
N PRO A 861 -6.60 -2.18 -33.97
CA PRO A 861 -6.25 -1.23 -35.02
C PRO A 861 -4.85 -0.63 -34.83
N GLU A 862 -4.29 -0.06 -35.91
CA GLU A 862 -3.06 0.71 -35.84
C GLU A 862 -3.27 2.08 -35.17
N SER A 863 -2.21 2.66 -34.61
CA SER A 863 -2.22 3.97 -33.93
C SER A 863 -2.73 5.14 -34.79
N PRO A 864 -3.68 5.96 -34.30
CA PRO A 864 -4.14 7.16 -35.00
C PRO A 864 -3.10 8.28 -35.00
N ARG A 865 -2.31 8.40 -33.93
CA ARG A 865 -1.22 9.39 -33.81
C ARG A 865 -0.08 9.08 -34.77
N TRP A 866 0.24 7.80 -34.97
CA TRP A 866 1.18 7.39 -36.01
C TRP A 866 0.63 7.66 -37.42
N LEU A 867 -0.67 7.41 -37.67
CA LEU A 867 -1.29 7.75 -38.95
C LEU A 867 -1.22 9.26 -39.24
N LEU A 868 -1.48 10.10 -38.22
CA LEU A 868 -1.35 11.56 -38.32
C LEU A 868 0.09 12.01 -38.58
N SER A 869 1.09 11.40 -37.90
CA SER A 869 2.51 11.74 -38.13
C SER A 869 3.00 11.33 -39.52
N LYS A 870 2.36 10.35 -40.16
CA LYS A 870 2.59 9.98 -41.58
C LYS A 870 1.74 10.79 -42.57
N GLY A 871 0.94 11.75 -42.11
CA GLY A 871 0.06 12.57 -42.95
C GLY A 871 -1.21 11.86 -43.45
N ARG A 872 -1.54 10.68 -42.93
CA ARG A 872 -2.73 9.89 -43.30
C ARG A 872 -3.95 10.33 -42.49
N VAL A 873 -4.33 11.60 -42.64
CA VAL A 873 -5.36 12.26 -41.80
C VAL A 873 -6.75 11.64 -41.97
N ASP A 874 -7.16 11.31 -43.20
CA ASP A 874 -8.49 10.75 -43.45
C ASP A 874 -8.68 9.37 -42.84
N GLU A 875 -7.63 8.53 -42.83
CA GLU A 875 -7.67 7.22 -42.17
C GLU A 875 -7.78 7.34 -40.66
N ALA A 876 -7.07 8.31 -40.06
CA ALA A 876 -7.18 8.58 -38.62
C ALA A 876 -8.61 9.03 -38.24
N ILE A 877 -9.23 9.91 -39.04
CA ILE A 877 -10.62 10.36 -38.82
C ILE A 877 -11.62 9.21 -38.99
N GLU A 878 -11.39 8.30 -39.95
CA GLU A 878 -12.23 7.12 -40.13
C GLU A 878 -12.21 6.22 -38.88
N LYS A 879 -11.03 5.98 -38.29
CA LYS A 879 -10.90 5.23 -37.03
C LYS A 879 -11.68 5.92 -35.90
N ILE A 880 -11.56 7.24 -35.75
CA ILE A 880 -12.32 8.01 -34.75
C ILE A 880 -13.84 7.91 -34.98
N ARG A 881 -14.30 7.89 -36.24
CA ARG A 881 -15.72 7.72 -36.56
C ARG A 881 -16.25 6.33 -36.20
N VAL A 882 -15.45 5.28 -36.37
CA VAL A 882 -15.79 3.91 -35.94
C VAL A 882 -15.94 3.86 -34.41
N ILE A 883 -15.04 4.53 -33.67
CA ILE A 883 -15.14 4.67 -32.21
C ILE A 883 -16.47 5.34 -31.83
N GLY A 884 -16.79 6.49 -32.44
CA GLY A 884 -18.04 7.21 -32.19
C GLY A 884 -19.28 6.34 -32.42
N ARG A 885 -19.33 5.56 -33.53
CA ARG A 885 -20.46 4.64 -33.79
C ARG A 885 -20.62 3.57 -32.72
N ILE A 886 -19.53 2.91 -32.32
CA ILE A 886 -19.55 1.84 -31.31
C ILE A 886 -19.92 2.41 -29.92
N ASN A 887 -19.49 3.63 -29.64
CA ASN A 887 -19.80 4.38 -28.42
C ASN A 887 -21.17 5.07 -28.46
N ARG A 888 -21.90 4.98 -29.59
CA ARG A 888 -23.20 5.65 -29.82
C ARG A 888 -23.13 7.18 -29.65
N LYS A 889 -22.00 7.80 -30.03
CA LYS A 889 -21.81 9.25 -30.10
C LYS A 889 -21.51 9.68 -31.53
N GLU A 890 -22.31 10.60 -32.07
CA GLU A 890 -22.02 11.19 -33.39
C GLU A 890 -21.02 12.35 -33.24
N VAL A 891 -19.90 12.25 -33.96
CA VAL A 891 -18.88 13.29 -33.99
C VAL A 891 -19.38 14.44 -34.88
N PRO A 892 -19.46 15.69 -34.38
CA PRO A 892 -19.95 16.81 -35.16
C PRO A 892 -19.07 17.07 -36.40
N LYS A 893 -19.69 17.18 -37.58
CA LYS A 893 -18.96 17.45 -38.84
C LYS A 893 -18.16 18.76 -38.81
N LYS A 894 -18.70 19.78 -38.13
CA LYS A 894 -18.07 21.09 -37.95
C LYS A 894 -16.73 21.02 -37.20
N LEU A 895 -16.62 20.13 -36.21
CA LEU A 895 -15.39 19.92 -35.43
C LEU A 895 -14.31 19.24 -36.27
N ILE A 896 -14.70 18.29 -37.12
CA ILE A 896 -13.80 17.61 -38.06
C ILE A 896 -13.23 18.61 -39.08
N GLU A 897 -14.05 19.53 -39.59
CA GLU A 897 -13.61 20.58 -40.52
C GLU A 897 -12.65 21.57 -39.85
N GLN A 898 -12.96 22.01 -38.62
CA GLN A 898 -12.06 22.86 -37.83
C GLN A 898 -10.71 22.19 -37.54
N PHE A 899 -10.71 20.90 -37.18
CA PHE A 899 -9.47 20.13 -36.95
C PHE A 899 -8.61 20.00 -38.22
N LYS A 900 -9.24 19.79 -39.39
CA LYS A 900 -8.53 19.76 -40.68
C LYS A 900 -7.91 21.13 -41.01
N GLU A 901 -8.58 22.22 -40.66
CA GLU A 901 -8.04 23.58 -40.84
C GLU A 901 -6.87 23.86 -39.88
N THR A 902 -6.91 23.44 -38.61
CA THR A 902 -5.81 23.58 -37.64
C THR A 902 -4.54 22.87 -38.14
N LEU A 903 -4.66 21.61 -38.57
CA LEU A 903 -3.53 20.82 -39.08
C LEU A 903 -2.93 21.41 -40.37
N SER A 904 -3.75 22.05 -41.20
CA SER A 904 -3.26 22.76 -42.39
C SER A 904 -2.46 24.03 -42.05
N LYS A 905 -2.71 24.64 -40.88
CA LYS A 905 -1.98 25.81 -40.37
C LYS A 905 -0.71 25.43 -39.61
N GLU A 906 -0.72 24.32 -38.85
CA GLU A 906 0.41 23.84 -38.03
C GLU A 906 1.54 23.15 -38.81
N GLN A 907 1.30 22.75 -40.06
CA GLN A 907 2.29 22.10 -40.94
C GLN A 907 3.56 22.93 -41.24
N LYS A 908 3.76 24.09 -40.59
CA LYS A 908 4.93 24.97 -40.73
C LYS A 908 5.94 24.97 -39.56
N ALA A 909 5.77 24.16 -38.50
CA ALA A 909 6.79 24.06 -37.44
C ALA A 909 7.75 22.85 -37.67
N GLU A 910 9.06 23.12 -37.76
CA GLU A 910 10.13 22.16 -38.09
C GLU A 910 10.32 21.00 -37.07
N THR A 911 10.66 19.81 -37.57
CA THR A 911 11.01 18.62 -36.77
C THR A 911 12.52 18.58 -36.47
N LYS A 912 12.91 18.76 -35.20
CA LYS A 912 14.31 18.73 -34.74
C LYS A 912 14.74 17.37 -34.17
N SER A 913 16.04 17.05 -34.26
CA SER A 913 16.66 15.73 -33.96
C SER A 913 17.07 15.55 -32.48
N CYS A 914 17.08 14.30 -31.96
CA CYS A 914 17.48 13.94 -30.59
C CYS A 914 18.90 14.38 -30.17
N LEU A 915 19.82 14.57 -31.11
CA LEU A 915 21.18 15.04 -30.84
C LEU A 915 21.21 16.46 -30.23
N GLU A 916 20.12 17.23 -30.37
CA GLU A 916 19.96 18.56 -29.79
C GLU A 916 19.90 18.52 -28.23
N ILE A 917 19.39 17.42 -27.62
CA ILE A 917 19.30 17.24 -26.15
C ILE A 917 20.69 17.31 -25.50
N PHE A 918 21.74 16.82 -26.18
CA PHE A 918 23.10 16.74 -25.64
C PHE A 918 23.91 18.04 -25.76
N LYS A 919 23.47 18.97 -26.64
CA LYS A 919 24.09 20.29 -26.81
C LYS A 919 23.66 21.27 -25.71
N ARG A 920 22.45 21.08 -25.19
CA ARG A 920 21.81 21.91 -24.16
C ARG A 920 22.17 21.40 -22.75
N PRO A 921 22.88 22.18 -21.92
CA PRO A 921 23.51 21.67 -20.70
C PRO A 921 22.52 21.27 -19.59
N VAL A 922 21.32 21.87 -19.51
CA VAL A 922 20.32 21.50 -18.48
C VAL A 922 19.59 20.20 -18.88
N LEU A 923 19.22 20.06 -20.16
CA LEU A 923 18.61 18.83 -20.67
C LEU A 923 19.58 17.65 -20.69
N ARG A 924 20.86 17.88 -21.02
CA ARG A 924 21.89 16.84 -20.90
C ARG A 924 22.03 16.34 -19.47
N ARG A 925 21.98 17.23 -18.47
CA ARG A 925 22.04 16.86 -17.05
C ARG A 925 20.78 16.09 -16.61
N THR A 926 19.58 16.57 -16.95
CA THR A 926 18.32 15.90 -16.66
C THR A 926 18.25 14.51 -17.30
N LEU A 927 18.66 14.35 -18.57
CA LEU A 927 18.68 13.06 -19.26
C LEU A 927 19.65 12.06 -18.61
N ILE A 928 20.87 12.49 -18.23
CA ILE A 928 21.84 11.63 -17.56
C ILE A 928 21.30 11.15 -16.20
N LEU A 929 20.68 12.03 -15.42
CA LEU A 929 20.13 11.65 -14.12
C LEU A 929 18.93 10.69 -14.25
N VAL A 930 18.05 10.86 -15.25
CA VAL A 930 16.93 9.92 -15.50
C VAL A 930 17.46 8.55 -15.90
N CYS A 931 18.48 8.51 -16.76
CA CYS A 931 19.11 7.27 -17.16
C CYS A 931 19.72 6.56 -15.94
N LEU A 932 20.45 7.28 -15.10
CA LEU A 932 21.05 6.71 -13.89
C LEU A 932 20.00 6.24 -12.87
N GLU A 933 18.88 6.96 -12.70
CA GLU A 933 17.78 6.52 -11.84
C GLU A 933 17.12 5.24 -12.36
N PHE A 934 16.89 5.17 -13.67
CA PHE A 934 16.30 4.00 -14.30
C PHE A 934 17.23 2.78 -14.24
N MET A 935 18.55 2.99 -14.36
CA MET A 935 19.56 1.96 -14.13
C MET A 935 19.54 1.42 -12.69
N CYS A 936 19.36 2.29 -11.69
CA CYS A 936 19.27 1.87 -10.30
C CYS A 936 17.97 1.07 -10.03
N CYS A 937 16.82 1.57 -10.51
CA CYS A 937 15.54 0.87 -10.37
C CYS A 937 15.55 -0.52 -11.05
N THR A 938 16.12 -0.64 -12.26
CA THR A 938 16.21 -1.92 -12.99
C THR A 938 17.10 -2.95 -12.30
N ILE A 939 18.29 -2.55 -11.82
CA ILE A 939 19.18 -3.46 -11.08
C ILE A 939 18.54 -3.94 -9.79
N VAL A 940 17.88 -3.04 -9.05
CA VAL A 940 17.24 -3.39 -7.77
C VAL A 940 16.02 -4.28 -8.00
N PHE A 941 15.23 -3.98 -9.03
CA PHE A 941 14.13 -4.82 -9.47
C PHE A 941 14.64 -6.24 -9.77
N ASP A 942 15.51 -6.41 -10.75
CA ASP A 942 15.95 -7.73 -11.19
C ASP A 942 16.81 -8.46 -10.14
N GLY A 943 17.66 -7.73 -9.40
CA GLY A 943 18.48 -8.27 -8.33
C GLY A 943 17.65 -8.91 -7.20
N LEU A 944 16.52 -8.30 -6.82
CA LEU A 944 15.62 -8.87 -5.81
C LEU A 944 14.91 -10.14 -6.29
N VAL A 945 14.54 -10.24 -7.58
CA VAL A 945 13.94 -11.47 -8.15
C VAL A 945 14.95 -12.62 -8.16
N ARG A 946 16.20 -12.33 -8.53
CA ARG A 946 17.24 -13.35 -8.62
C ARG A 946 17.78 -13.77 -7.25
N SER A 947 17.65 -12.92 -6.24
CA SER A 947 18.06 -13.24 -4.87
C SER A 947 17.06 -14.15 -4.13
N ILE A 948 15.95 -14.56 -4.76
CA ILE A 948 14.95 -15.44 -4.14
C ILE A 948 15.53 -16.78 -3.72
N GLY A 949 16.44 -17.35 -4.51
CA GLY A 949 17.14 -18.59 -4.18
C GLY A 949 18.20 -18.46 -3.06
N GLN A 950 18.23 -17.34 -2.32
CA GLN A 950 19.04 -17.15 -1.11
C GLN A 950 18.18 -17.07 0.15
N LEU A 951 16.85 -17.10 0.01
CA LEU A 951 15.92 -16.84 1.12
C LEU A 951 15.62 -18.11 1.96
N ASP A 952 16.28 -19.24 1.66
CA ASP A 952 16.13 -20.57 2.29
C ASP A 952 14.66 -20.93 2.60
N PHE A 953 13.77 -20.66 1.64
CA PHE A 953 12.35 -21.00 1.66
C PHE A 953 11.93 -21.58 0.30
N ASP A 954 10.72 -22.13 0.22
CA ASP A 954 10.19 -22.72 -1.02
C ASP A 954 10.30 -21.71 -2.19
N PHE A 955 11.05 -22.10 -3.20
CA PHE A 955 11.39 -21.24 -4.33
C PHE A 955 10.14 -20.81 -5.13
N PHE A 956 9.22 -21.73 -5.40
CA PHE A 956 8.03 -21.48 -6.23
C PHE A 956 7.02 -20.61 -5.50
N LEU A 957 6.84 -20.83 -4.20
CA LEU A 957 5.97 -20.03 -3.34
C LEU A 957 6.56 -18.63 -3.13
N SER A 958 7.86 -18.51 -2.84
CA SER A 958 8.54 -17.22 -2.70
C SER A 958 8.42 -16.40 -3.97
N PHE A 959 8.70 -17.00 -5.12
CA PHE A 959 8.56 -16.33 -6.42
C PHE A 959 7.13 -15.88 -6.69
N SER A 960 6.13 -16.72 -6.39
CA SER A 960 4.71 -16.38 -6.59
C SER A 960 4.30 -15.17 -5.75
N VAL A 961 4.67 -15.16 -4.46
CA VAL A 961 4.31 -14.09 -3.52
C VAL A 961 5.03 -12.79 -3.86
N ILE A 962 6.33 -12.86 -4.19
CA ILE A 962 7.13 -11.70 -4.59
C ILE A 962 6.63 -11.12 -5.91
N SER A 963 6.25 -11.95 -6.88
CA SER A 963 5.74 -11.48 -8.18
C SER A 963 4.31 -10.95 -8.11
N PHE A 964 3.49 -11.46 -7.19
CA PHE A 964 2.15 -10.92 -6.96
C PHE A 964 2.18 -9.43 -6.55
N THR A 965 3.30 -8.95 -5.99
CA THR A 965 3.46 -7.53 -5.62
C THR A 965 3.40 -6.55 -6.80
N GLU A 966 3.55 -6.99 -8.05
CA GLU A 966 3.36 -6.14 -9.24
C GLU A 966 1.91 -5.66 -9.40
N PHE A 967 0.90 -6.45 -9.01
CA PHE A 967 -0.49 -6.04 -9.09
C PHE A 967 -0.79 -4.84 -8.18
N PRO A 968 -0.61 -4.94 -6.84
CA PRO A 968 -0.94 -3.87 -5.93
C PRO A 968 -0.01 -2.65 -6.08
N SER A 969 1.26 -2.83 -6.47
CA SER A 969 2.18 -1.68 -6.65
C SER A 969 1.78 -0.80 -7.84
N MET A 970 1.46 -1.41 -8.98
CA MET A 970 1.04 -0.71 -10.21
C MET A 970 -0.38 -0.11 -10.09
N PHE A 971 -1.24 -0.73 -9.28
CA PHE A 971 -2.54 -0.17 -8.98
C PHE A 971 -2.40 1.05 -8.07
N LEU A 972 -1.57 0.95 -7.02
CA LEU A 972 -1.36 2.03 -6.06
C LEU A 972 -0.66 3.24 -6.69
N ILE A 973 0.34 3.01 -7.55
CA ILE A 973 1.09 4.09 -8.19
C ILE A 973 0.22 4.96 -9.10
N ALA A 974 -0.77 4.39 -9.80
CA ALA A 974 -1.65 5.13 -10.70
C ALA A 974 -2.42 6.26 -9.98
N PHE A 975 -2.58 6.18 -8.65
CA PHE A 975 -3.23 7.20 -7.83
C PHE A 975 -2.24 8.09 -7.08
N ILE A 976 -1.04 7.58 -6.76
CA ILE A 976 -0.03 8.31 -5.98
C ILE A 976 0.88 9.18 -6.88
N LEU A 977 1.12 8.80 -8.12
CA LEU A 977 2.13 9.43 -8.98
C LEU A 977 1.86 10.92 -9.27
N ASP A 978 0.61 11.27 -9.58
CA ASP A 978 0.15 12.64 -9.84
C ASP A 978 0.04 13.49 -8.57
N TRP A 979 0.07 12.80 -7.44
CA TRP A 979 -0.01 13.40 -6.14
C TRP A 979 1.36 13.78 -5.60
N LEU A 980 2.23 12.79 -5.38
CA LEU A 980 3.54 13.00 -4.76
C LEU A 980 4.54 13.69 -5.70
N GLY A 981 4.27 13.61 -6.99
CA GLY A 981 5.28 13.90 -7.99
C GLY A 981 6.22 12.73 -8.21
N ARG A 982 6.86 12.73 -9.38
CA ARG A 982 7.74 11.65 -9.80
C ARG A 982 9.04 11.67 -9.00
N ARG A 983 9.51 12.85 -8.57
CA ARG A 983 10.73 13.03 -7.78
C ARG A 983 10.63 12.32 -6.44
N TRP A 984 9.72 12.77 -5.58
CA TRP A 984 9.69 12.33 -4.19
C TRP A 984 9.12 10.94 -4.01
N LEU A 985 8.27 10.49 -4.92
CA LEU A 985 7.83 9.10 -4.94
C LEU A 985 9.03 8.17 -5.11
N THR A 986 9.83 8.40 -6.16
CA THR A 986 11.01 7.59 -6.49
C THR A 986 12.02 7.58 -5.34
N VAL A 987 12.26 8.73 -4.68
CA VAL A 987 13.13 8.83 -3.50
C VAL A 987 12.65 7.94 -2.34
N ILE A 988 11.35 7.99 -2.02
CA ILE A 988 10.77 7.28 -0.88
C ILE A 988 10.78 5.77 -1.12
N VAL A 989 10.35 5.34 -2.30
CA VAL A 989 10.25 3.90 -2.58
C VAL A 989 11.62 3.24 -2.80
N MET A 990 12.59 3.96 -3.37
CA MET A 990 13.98 3.46 -3.46
C MET A 990 14.67 3.39 -2.09
N THR A 991 14.35 4.31 -1.17
CA THR A 991 14.84 4.25 0.21
C THR A 991 14.22 3.09 1.00
N VAL A 992 12.92 2.82 0.80
CA VAL A 992 12.26 1.62 1.37
C VAL A 992 12.89 0.35 0.80
N SER A 993 13.14 0.30 -0.51
CA SER A 993 13.84 -0.85 -1.11
C SER A 993 15.26 -1.02 -0.55
N CYS A 994 15.99 0.06 -0.28
CA CYS A 994 17.33 0.04 0.34
C CYS A 994 17.32 -0.62 1.72
N VAL A 995 16.45 -0.11 2.61
CA VAL A 995 16.36 -0.55 4.00
C VAL A 995 15.97 -2.02 4.07
N PHE A 996 14.97 -2.45 3.31
CA PHE A 996 14.50 -3.84 3.36
C PHE A 996 15.41 -4.83 2.64
N SER A 997 16.18 -4.41 1.63
CA SER A 997 17.21 -5.26 1.03
C SER A 997 18.36 -5.52 2.01
N ILE A 998 18.83 -4.48 2.73
CA ILE A 998 19.88 -4.62 3.75
C ILE A 998 19.35 -5.37 4.98
N MET A 999 18.10 -5.16 5.36
CA MET A 999 17.50 -5.86 6.51
C MET A 999 17.40 -7.37 6.27
N THR A 1000 17.18 -7.81 5.03
CA THR A 1000 17.11 -9.23 4.65
C THR A 1000 18.38 -10.01 5.02
N VAL A 1001 19.54 -9.35 5.05
CA VAL A 1001 20.85 -9.94 5.41
C VAL A 1001 20.98 -10.30 6.89
N PHE A 1002 20.31 -9.52 7.75
CA PHE A 1002 20.37 -9.69 9.19
C PHE A 1002 19.26 -10.62 9.70
N MET A 1003 18.37 -11.08 8.81
CA MET A 1003 17.33 -12.04 9.14
C MET A 1003 17.84 -13.47 9.05
N ASN A 1004 17.34 -14.33 9.93
CA ASN A 1004 17.58 -15.77 9.84
C ASN A 1004 16.87 -16.33 8.60
N SER A 1005 17.51 -17.30 7.94
CA SER A 1005 17.04 -17.87 6.69
C SER A 1005 15.62 -18.46 6.80
N GLY A 1006 14.77 -18.24 5.80
CA GLY A 1006 13.36 -18.66 5.80
C GLY A 1006 12.38 -17.52 5.56
N ILE A 1007 11.17 -17.62 6.13
CA ILE A 1007 10.02 -16.75 5.82
C ILE A 1007 10.29 -15.26 6.12
N GLU A 1008 11.06 -14.94 7.17
CA GLU A 1008 11.38 -13.56 7.55
C GLU A 1008 12.18 -12.83 6.45
N SER A 1009 13.12 -13.55 5.83
CA SER A 1009 13.89 -13.06 4.68
C SER A 1009 12.97 -12.85 3.45
N VAL A 1010 12.01 -13.76 3.22
CA VAL A 1010 11.03 -13.63 2.13
C VAL A 1010 10.15 -12.40 2.31
N VAL A 1011 9.68 -12.13 3.53
CA VAL A 1011 8.86 -10.94 3.80
C VAL A 1011 9.64 -9.65 3.55
N CYS A 1012 10.92 -9.60 3.93
CA CYS A 1012 11.77 -8.45 3.64
C CYS A 1012 11.98 -8.26 2.13
N ALA A 1013 12.22 -9.34 1.39
CA ALA A 1013 12.35 -9.32 -0.06
C ALA A 1013 11.04 -8.89 -0.77
N VAL A 1014 9.87 -9.30 -0.27
CA VAL A 1014 8.54 -8.87 -0.77
C VAL A 1014 8.34 -7.36 -0.62
N ILE A 1015 8.70 -6.79 0.53
CA ILE A 1015 8.56 -5.35 0.79
C ILE A 1015 9.53 -4.55 -0.08
N ALA A 1016 10.78 -5.01 -0.17
CA ALA A 1016 11.77 -4.39 -1.06
C ALA A 1016 11.30 -4.44 -2.53
N ARG A 1017 10.73 -5.57 -2.97
CA ARG A 1017 10.19 -5.76 -4.32
C ARG A 1017 9.00 -4.83 -4.60
N PHE A 1018 8.05 -4.77 -3.67
CA PHE A 1018 6.88 -3.90 -3.80
C PHE A 1018 7.28 -2.43 -3.96
N ALA A 1019 8.29 -1.99 -3.19
CA ALA A 1019 8.79 -0.62 -3.26
C ALA A 1019 9.50 -0.33 -4.60
N VAL A 1020 10.41 -1.20 -5.06
CA VAL A 1020 11.08 -0.99 -6.35
C VAL A 1020 10.12 -1.09 -7.55
N ASN A 1021 9.06 -1.91 -7.48
CA ASN A 1021 8.03 -1.97 -8.53
C ASN A 1021 7.31 -0.63 -8.70
N MET A 1022 7.04 0.08 -7.60
CA MET A 1022 6.52 1.44 -7.67
C MET A 1022 7.55 2.42 -8.22
N SER A 1023 8.82 2.29 -7.84
CA SER A 1023 9.88 3.16 -8.39
C SER A 1023 10.01 3.01 -9.90
N TYR A 1024 10.06 1.77 -10.37
CA TYR A 1024 10.27 1.42 -11.76
C TYR A 1024 9.24 2.07 -12.67
N SER A 1025 7.96 2.00 -12.29
CA SER A 1025 6.87 2.63 -13.03
C SER A 1025 6.82 4.15 -12.91
N ALA A 1026 7.22 4.70 -11.76
CA ALA A 1026 7.38 6.15 -11.63
C ALA A 1026 8.43 6.68 -12.59
N THR A 1027 9.59 6.04 -12.63
CA THR A 1027 10.71 6.46 -13.49
C THR A 1027 10.38 6.28 -14.98
N MET A 1028 9.61 5.24 -15.36
CA MET A 1028 9.12 5.08 -16.74
C MET A 1028 8.29 6.26 -17.21
N GLN A 1029 7.34 6.68 -16.38
CA GLN A 1029 6.47 7.80 -16.70
C GLN A 1029 7.24 9.13 -16.62
N TRP A 1030 8.18 9.26 -15.67
CA TRP A 1030 9.03 10.43 -15.51
C TRP A 1030 9.94 10.70 -16.71
N ALA A 1031 10.50 9.63 -17.30
CA ALA A 1031 11.30 9.72 -18.51
C ALA A 1031 10.50 10.29 -19.69
N ALA A 1032 9.23 9.87 -19.83
CA ALA A 1032 8.35 10.37 -20.88
C ALA A 1032 7.99 11.86 -20.68
N GLU A 1033 7.83 12.32 -19.44
CA GLU A 1033 7.40 13.69 -19.14
C GLU A 1033 8.53 14.73 -19.16
N LEU A 1034 9.79 14.31 -18.92
CA LEU A 1034 10.96 15.20 -18.98
C LEU A 1034 11.44 15.50 -20.41
N LEU A 1035 10.99 14.72 -21.39
CA LEU A 1035 11.45 14.81 -22.77
C LEU A 1035 10.45 15.56 -23.68
N PRO A 1036 10.95 16.43 -24.58
CA PRO A 1036 10.10 17.18 -25.49
C PRO A 1036 9.33 16.26 -26.46
N THR A 1037 8.10 16.64 -26.83
CA THR A 1037 7.20 15.83 -27.67
C THR A 1037 7.83 15.36 -28.99
N SER A 1038 8.65 16.20 -29.62
CA SER A 1038 9.37 15.88 -30.87
C SER A 1038 10.39 14.74 -30.76
N VAL A 1039 10.86 14.43 -29.54
CA VAL A 1039 11.93 13.45 -29.28
C VAL A 1039 11.63 12.47 -28.12
N ARG A 1040 10.42 12.54 -27.52
CA ARG A 1040 9.98 11.72 -26.38
C ARG A 1040 10.07 10.21 -26.64
N GLY A 1041 9.64 9.74 -27.81
CA GLY A 1041 9.70 8.31 -28.15
C GLY A 1041 11.12 7.77 -28.21
N SER A 1042 12.02 8.48 -28.91
CA SER A 1042 13.43 8.09 -29.02
C SER A 1042 14.19 8.28 -27.70
N GLY A 1043 13.89 9.29 -26.89
CA GLY A 1043 14.53 9.49 -25.59
C GLY A 1043 14.05 8.53 -24.50
N ALA A 1044 12.76 8.15 -24.47
CA ALA A 1044 12.28 7.06 -23.60
C ALA A 1044 12.97 5.74 -23.98
N SER A 1045 13.13 5.47 -25.28
CA SER A 1045 13.87 4.29 -25.76
C SER A 1045 15.33 4.27 -25.26
N ILE A 1046 16.03 5.42 -25.23
CA ILE A 1046 17.39 5.53 -24.67
C ILE A 1046 17.38 5.20 -23.16
N VAL A 1047 16.39 5.68 -22.40
CA VAL A 1047 16.26 5.37 -20.96
C VAL A 1047 16.07 3.86 -20.74
N HIS A 1048 15.22 3.19 -21.52
CA HIS A 1048 15.04 1.74 -21.46
C HIS A 1048 16.34 0.98 -21.79
N ILE A 1049 17.06 1.39 -22.84
CA ILE A 1049 18.34 0.77 -23.23
C ILE A 1049 19.39 0.90 -22.12
N CYS A 1050 19.46 2.04 -21.43
CA CYS A 1050 20.31 2.23 -20.26
C CYS A 1050 19.90 1.29 -19.11
N GLY A 1051 18.60 1.12 -18.86
CA GLY A 1051 18.08 0.15 -17.89
C GLY A 1051 18.51 -1.29 -18.20
N TYR A 1052 18.49 -1.70 -19.48
CA TYR A 1052 18.97 -3.01 -19.91
C TYR A 1052 20.48 -3.17 -19.73
N LEU A 1053 21.26 -2.13 -20.02
CA LEU A 1053 22.70 -2.12 -19.77
C LEU A 1053 23.02 -2.34 -18.28
N ALA A 1054 22.19 -1.81 -17.38
CA ALA A 1054 22.30 -2.00 -15.95
C ALA A 1054 21.88 -3.41 -15.51
N THR A 1055 20.81 -3.97 -16.08
CA THR A 1055 20.33 -5.34 -15.79
C THR A 1055 21.24 -6.46 -16.32
N VAL A 1056 22.22 -6.15 -17.18
CA VAL A 1056 23.31 -7.11 -17.49
C VAL A 1056 24.14 -7.44 -16.24
N LEU A 1057 24.21 -6.53 -15.27
CA LEU A 1057 25.02 -6.69 -14.05
C LEU A 1057 24.31 -7.45 -12.93
N SER A 1058 22.97 -7.46 -12.88
CA SER A 1058 22.21 -8.07 -11.79
C SER A 1058 22.42 -9.58 -11.60
N PRO A 1059 22.55 -10.43 -12.65
CA PRO A 1059 22.91 -11.83 -12.46
C PRO A 1059 24.27 -12.01 -11.78
N TYR A 1060 25.24 -11.14 -12.10
CA TYR A 1060 26.57 -11.16 -11.48
C TYR A 1060 26.56 -10.60 -10.05
N ILE A 1061 25.73 -9.60 -9.75
CA ILE A 1061 25.54 -9.09 -8.39
C ILE A 1061 25.01 -10.21 -7.48
N VAL A 1062 24.03 -10.99 -7.95
CA VAL A 1062 23.48 -12.13 -7.20
C VAL A 1062 24.48 -13.30 -7.11
N TYR A 1063 25.29 -13.51 -8.14
CA TYR A 1063 26.35 -14.51 -8.15
C TYR A 1063 27.40 -14.29 -7.04
N LEU A 1064 27.56 -13.08 -6.52
CA LEU A 1064 28.45 -12.80 -5.38
C LEU A 1064 28.09 -13.54 -4.09
N LYS A 1065 26.89 -14.17 -4.02
CA LYS A 1065 26.47 -15.05 -2.91
C LYS A 1065 27.46 -16.17 -2.61
N ILE A 1066 28.22 -16.61 -3.62
CA ILE A 1066 29.20 -17.70 -3.49
C ILE A 1066 30.39 -17.27 -2.62
N TYR A 1067 30.76 -15.99 -2.62
CA TYR A 1067 31.84 -15.47 -1.78
C TYR A 1067 31.34 -15.06 -0.40
N ALA A 1068 30.18 -14.42 -0.34
CA ALA A 1068 29.53 -14.03 0.90
C ALA A 1068 28.02 -13.99 0.69
N HIS A 1069 27.28 -14.79 1.46
CA HIS A 1069 25.83 -14.97 1.31
C HIS A 1069 25.05 -13.65 1.43
N TRP A 1070 25.51 -12.73 2.28
CA TRP A 1070 24.87 -11.43 2.51
C TRP A 1070 25.17 -10.34 1.46
N LEU A 1071 26.23 -10.52 0.66
CA LEU A 1071 26.80 -9.46 -0.17
C LEU A 1071 25.86 -8.95 -1.28
N PRO A 1072 25.09 -9.81 -1.99
CA PRO A 1072 24.17 -9.36 -3.03
C PRO A 1072 23.07 -8.42 -2.52
N LEU A 1073 22.45 -8.76 -1.39
CA LEU A 1073 21.33 -8.00 -0.81
C LEU A 1073 21.80 -6.65 -0.24
N VAL A 1074 23.03 -6.56 0.29
CA VAL A 1074 23.64 -5.26 0.64
C VAL A 1074 23.94 -4.42 -0.61
N ILE A 1075 24.52 -4.99 -1.67
CA ILE A 1075 24.81 -4.25 -2.91
C ILE A 1075 23.52 -3.73 -3.52
N VAL A 1076 22.48 -4.57 -3.61
CA VAL A 1076 21.15 -4.19 -4.10
C VAL A 1076 20.54 -3.09 -3.22
N GLY A 1077 20.66 -3.19 -1.89
CA GLY A 1077 20.18 -2.14 -0.99
C GLY A 1077 20.92 -0.81 -1.14
N VAL A 1078 22.26 -0.83 -1.24
CA VAL A 1078 23.06 0.39 -1.45
C VAL A 1078 22.77 1.06 -2.79
N ILE A 1079 22.58 0.27 -3.86
CA ILE A 1079 22.18 0.80 -5.17
C ILE A 1079 20.78 1.42 -5.09
N ALA A 1080 19.85 0.82 -4.32
CA ALA A 1080 18.54 1.42 -4.07
C ALA A 1080 18.65 2.76 -3.32
N GLY A 1081 19.51 2.83 -2.29
CA GLY A 1081 19.77 4.10 -1.59
C GLY A 1081 20.39 5.17 -2.50
N PHE A 1082 21.31 4.77 -3.38
CA PHE A 1082 21.94 5.67 -4.35
C PHE A 1082 20.95 6.18 -5.40
N GLY A 1083 20.03 5.34 -5.89
CA GLY A 1083 18.90 5.78 -6.73
C GLY A 1083 18.01 6.79 -5.98
N GLY A 1084 17.65 6.50 -4.73
CA GLY A 1084 16.92 7.46 -3.89
C GLY A 1084 17.60 8.84 -3.79
N VAL A 1085 18.94 8.90 -3.81
CA VAL A 1085 19.70 10.16 -3.83
C VAL A 1085 19.74 10.81 -5.22
N ILE A 1086 19.92 10.04 -6.30
CA ILE A 1086 19.88 10.58 -7.68
C ILE A 1086 18.52 11.19 -7.99
N ALA A 1087 17.44 10.54 -7.57
CA ALA A 1087 16.07 11.01 -7.73
C ALA A 1087 15.87 12.44 -7.17
N LEU A 1088 16.54 12.84 -6.09
CA LEU A 1088 16.46 14.21 -5.54
C LEU A 1088 16.92 15.30 -6.53
N PHE A 1089 17.83 14.98 -7.46
CA PHE A 1089 18.43 15.96 -8.38
C PHE A 1089 17.68 16.09 -9.71
N LEU A 1090 16.67 15.25 -9.96
CA LEU A 1090 15.91 15.20 -11.20
C LEU A 1090 14.69 16.12 -11.17
N PRO A 1091 14.39 16.97 -12.18
CA PRO A 1091 13.30 17.93 -12.11
C PRO A 1091 11.94 17.26 -12.00
N GLU A 1092 11.03 17.90 -11.28
CA GLU A 1092 9.68 17.40 -11.14
C GLU A 1092 8.83 17.73 -12.37
N THR A 1093 8.05 16.76 -12.84
CA THR A 1093 7.20 16.90 -14.03
C THR A 1093 5.71 16.93 -13.72
N ALA A 1094 5.29 16.56 -12.51
CA ALA A 1094 3.85 16.45 -12.26
C ALA A 1094 3.14 17.81 -12.34
N LYS A 1095 1.99 17.79 -13.01
CA LYS A 1095 1.09 18.94 -13.23
C LYS A 1095 1.74 20.12 -13.97
N LYS A 1096 2.85 19.87 -14.66
CA LYS A 1096 3.45 20.82 -15.60
C LYS A 1096 3.10 20.37 -17.01
N GLU A 1097 2.87 21.34 -17.89
CA GLU A 1097 2.62 21.01 -19.29
C GLU A 1097 3.82 20.25 -19.85
N MET A 1098 3.50 19.20 -20.59
CA MET A 1098 4.50 18.39 -21.25
C MET A 1098 5.23 19.27 -22.26
N PRO A 1099 6.58 19.35 -22.22
CA PRO A 1099 7.29 20.29 -23.06
C PRO A 1099 7.07 19.94 -24.54
N HIS A 1100 6.54 20.91 -25.29
CA HIS A 1100 6.31 20.75 -26.72
C HIS A 1100 7.57 21.11 -27.51
N THR A 1101 8.35 22.08 -27.02
CA THR A 1101 9.62 22.50 -27.60
C THR A 1101 10.83 22.20 -26.69
N PHE A 1102 12.05 22.32 -27.23
CA PHE A 1102 13.28 22.13 -26.45
C PHE A 1102 13.51 23.25 -25.41
N ASP A 1103 12.98 24.44 -25.67
CA ASP A 1103 13.10 25.60 -24.77
C ASP A 1103 12.18 25.42 -23.54
N ASP A 1104 10.93 24.95 -23.72
CA ASP A 1104 10.00 24.60 -22.61
C ASP A 1104 10.60 23.54 -21.66
N ALA A 1105 11.34 22.57 -22.21
CA ALA A 1105 11.98 21.51 -21.44
C ALA A 1105 13.17 22.03 -20.59
N GLU A 1106 13.93 23.01 -21.09
CA GLU A 1106 15.00 23.65 -20.30
C GLU A 1106 14.44 24.55 -19.20
N GLU A 1107 13.34 25.24 -19.48
CA GLU A 1107 12.67 26.13 -18.52
C GLU A 1107 11.98 25.34 -17.39
N LEU A 1108 11.33 24.22 -17.72
CA LEU A 1108 10.83 23.19 -16.80
C LEU A 1108 11.90 22.72 -15.81
N SER A 1109 13.17 22.68 -16.23
CA SER A 1109 14.30 22.21 -15.42
C SER A 1109 15.04 23.34 -14.68
N ARG A 1110 15.04 24.59 -15.18
CA ARG A 1110 15.74 25.75 -14.57
C ARG A 1110 14.94 26.45 -13.47
N ASN A 1111 13.62 26.52 -13.59
CA ASN A 1111 12.77 27.32 -12.69
C ASN A 1111 12.29 26.56 -11.44
N GLN A 1112 12.94 25.45 -11.08
CA GLN A 1112 12.53 24.60 -9.95
C GLN A 1112 13.49 24.66 -8.77
N LYS A 1113 12.95 24.92 -7.58
CA LYS A 1113 13.69 24.90 -6.31
C LYS A 1113 14.00 23.44 -5.93
N PHE A 1114 15.06 23.23 -5.14
CA PHE A 1114 15.48 21.87 -4.74
C PHE A 1114 14.37 21.09 -4.00
N TRP A 1115 13.54 21.79 -3.23
CA TRP A 1115 12.38 21.25 -2.51
C TRP A 1115 11.04 21.48 -3.23
N ASP A 1116 11.06 21.76 -4.55
CA ASP A 1116 9.83 21.75 -5.35
C ASP A 1116 9.31 20.33 -5.45
N ILE A 1117 8.30 20.08 -4.64
CA ILE A 1117 7.41 18.96 -4.77
C ILE A 1117 6.20 19.55 -5.51
N PRO A 1118 5.59 18.87 -6.49
CA PRO A 1118 4.45 19.42 -7.23
C PRO A 1118 3.18 19.36 -6.36
N CYS A 1119 3.24 18.48 -5.36
CA CYS A 1119 2.42 18.45 -4.18
C CYS A 1119 2.83 19.51 -3.15
N LEU A 1120 3.79 20.37 -3.52
CA LEU A 1120 4.33 21.50 -2.77
C LEU A 1120 4.09 22.92 -3.32
N GLY A 1121 4.04 23.08 -4.64
CA GLY A 1121 4.08 24.36 -5.34
C GLY A 1121 2.76 25.14 -5.38
N LYS A 1122 2.79 26.36 -4.81
CA LYS A 1122 1.71 27.36 -4.78
C LYS A 1122 1.34 27.75 -6.22
N LYS A 1123 0.05 27.63 -6.61
CA LYS A 1123 -0.47 28.31 -7.81
C LYS A 1123 -0.33 29.81 -7.56
N GLU A 1124 0.66 30.46 -8.18
CA GLU A 1124 0.53 31.89 -8.47
C GLU A 1124 -0.48 31.97 -9.62
N GLU A 1125 -1.66 32.54 -9.35
CA GLU A 1125 -2.59 32.91 -10.42
C GLU A 1125 -2.00 34.10 -11.16
N ASP A 1126 -1.61 33.84 -12.41
CA ASP A 1126 -1.58 34.83 -13.47
C ASP A 1126 -2.93 35.57 -13.47
N LEU A 1127 -2.87 36.80 -12.99
CA LEU A 1127 -3.88 37.83 -13.20
C LEU A 1127 -3.80 38.26 -14.67
N ASP A 1128 -4.47 37.53 -15.56
CA ASP A 1128 -5.21 38.05 -16.70
C ASP A 1128 -5.77 36.89 -17.55
N GLY A 1129 -7.04 36.99 -17.97
CA GLY A 1129 -7.51 36.28 -19.17
C GLY A 1129 -8.37 35.03 -19.01
N GLN A 1130 -9.68 35.25 -18.92
CA GLN A 1130 -10.75 34.51 -19.62
C GLN A 1130 -10.92 32.98 -19.49
N VAL A 1131 -11.98 32.59 -18.79
CA VAL A 1131 -13.00 31.56 -19.13
C VAL A 1131 -12.59 30.46 -20.12
N ASN A 1132 -12.41 29.23 -19.61
CA ASN A 1132 -13.23 28.08 -19.98
C ASN A 1132 -13.07 26.98 -18.92
N GLN A 1133 -14.10 26.85 -18.08
CA GLN A 1133 -14.33 25.72 -17.20
C GLN A 1133 -14.54 24.46 -18.05
N SER A 1134 -13.53 23.61 -18.14
CA SER A 1134 -13.68 22.27 -18.71
C SER A 1134 -12.49 21.38 -18.38
N PHE A 1135 -12.00 21.36 -17.14
CA PHE A 1135 -11.01 20.37 -16.72
C PHE A 1135 -11.17 19.99 -15.24
N GLU A 1136 -12.12 19.08 -15.00
CA GLU A 1136 -11.93 18.00 -14.02
C GLU A 1136 -12.16 16.63 -14.69
N MET A 1137 -11.07 15.88 -14.88
CA MET A 1137 -10.60 14.99 -13.81
C MET A 1137 -9.09 15.17 -13.65
#